data_AF-A0A3B0X1I2-F1
#
_entry.id   AF-A0A3B0X1I2-F1
#
_cell.length_a   1.000
_cell.length_b   1.000
_cell.length_c   1.000
_cell.angle_alpha   90.00
_cell.angle_beta   90.00
_cell.angle_gamma   90.00
#
_symmetry.space_group_name_H-M   'P 1'
#
loop_
_entity.id
_entity.type
_entity.pdbx_description
1 polymer ?
#
loop_
_entity_poly.entity_id
_entity_poly.type
_entity_poly.pdbx_seq_one_letter_code
_entity_poly.pdbx_strand_id
1 'polypeptide(L)'
;MQFFLLISGLLFILSVAGVNAKQAHHQALQVLKQQSLSLERDILLFHEKAQKPLNLYLTQHANHYFDLNIMTVLLDGKLLVRHIYKTQEKMALKKGGAQLLFKGAIAEGKHKLTVFYRSGKAYQAGNEYQINKINSVSTIEITLIKGQLKEPFQQPTVAIKSLDKSTREIDSVIYRHFTYLKETNPGIDLISHIMKVQTLQSLGEFELATQLIKAKLYLAKGLSLKASEVLKKIIGVLDDSGSASGSALDSLKKKTLKNEARFYLGKSYYDLDEPEKTIDVLSQINFPIRKDIQAEMQHLYSLTLMSLGEYKAAVEYLREHKKNRIGNWDLYSQLNLSIALIQTGKANEGLNLIANIGEAQLINEESKTLYDEVNQSLGYLLLNQNKPDQARKYLEKVSLNGPYSNLALLGAGWASSRLAEYNQAVIPWLALQKKDMRDMSVQESMLTVPYAFEKMDLFKKANNYYQKAVNAFEKELMGLIDSISMITQGQLTNDLKYFDVTSENDWLISVENASDSKSLRYIKQLISDKQFFNLIQDFREAKYLKNDFNQKIKKIIEIKADLLEIADRYNQKAAKKNRKQNYLNQQTAEKLMTESGRLKLRAQKNIDKIMANLQSRALYLLAIRKAKLGNYLVQSRVALAQNYDRLNP
;
A
#
# COMPACT_ATOMS: atom_id res chain seq x y z
N MET A 1 34.30 10.97 19.35
CA MET A 1 33.18 11.01 20.32
C MET A 1 32.46 12.35 20.29
N GLN A 2 31.99 12.82 19.12
CA GLN A 2 31.19 14.05 18.99
C GLN A 2 30.29 14.10 17.73
N PHE A 3 30.07 12.96 17.06
CA PHE A 3 29.46 12.92 15.72
C PHE A 3 28.09 12.24 15.63
N PHE A 4 27.48 11.87 16.76
CA PHE A 4 26.14 11.26 16.81
C PHE A 4 25.08 12.10 17.56
N LEU A 5 25.45 13.30 18.03
CA LEU A 5 24.53 14.24 18.71
C LEU A 5 24.07 15.41 17.83
N LEU A 6 24.30 15.36 16.51
CA LEU A 6 23.92 16.42 15.56
C LEU A 6 22.94 15.95 14.47
N ILE A 7 22.08 14.97 14.79
CA ILE A 7 20.88 14.65 13.99
C ILE A 7 19.58 15.07 14.72
N SER A 8 19.66 15.49 15.99
CA SER A 8 18.49 15.90 16.78
C SER A 8 18.38 17.41 17.11
N GLY A 9 19.27 18.27 16.57
CA GLY A 9 19.34 19.68 17.01
C GLY A 9 19.43 20.77 15.93
N LEU A 10 19.53 20.43 14.63
CA LEU A 10 19.68 21.42 13.55
C LEU A 10 18.66 21.27 12.42
N LEU A 11 17.47 20.77 12.73
CA LEU A 11 16.33 20.65 11.81
C LEU A 11 15.30 21.79 11.95
N PHE A 12 15.59 22.85 12.73
CA PHE A 12 14.57 23.85 13.08
C PHE A 12 14.62 25.19 12.33
N ILE A 13 15.55 25.42 11.40
CA ILE A 13 15.55 26.66 10.60
C ILE A 13 15.88 26.35 9.13
N LEU A 14 14.91 25.74 8.44
CA LEU A 14 14.70 25.64 6.99
C LEU A 14 13.54 24.62 6.83
N SER A 15 12.29 24.92 6.57
CA SER A 15 11.60 26.15 6.16
C SER A 15 10.10 25.89 6.33
N VAL A 16 9.37 26.81 6.97
CA VAL A 16 7.90 26.80 6.94
C VAL A 16 7.39 26.80 5.49
N ALA A 17 8.14 27.41 4.56
CA ALA A 17 7.88 27.36 3.13
C ALA A 17 8.03 25.96 2.49
N GLY A 18 9.02 25.14 2.90
CA GLY A 18 9.26 23.80 2.38
C GLY A 18 8.27 22.76 2.94
N VAL A 19 7.80 22.94 4.17
CA VAL A 19 6.70 22.14 4.75
C VAL A 19 5.38 22.46 4.02
N ASN A 20 5.12 23.74 3.73
CA ASN A 20 3.93 24.17 2.99
C ASN A 20 3.93 23.69 1.52
N ALA A 21 5.08 23.74 0.83
CA ALA A 21 5.22 23.21 -0.53
C ALA A 21 5.08 21.67 -0.59
N LYS A 22 5.60 20.97 0.43
CA LYS A 22 5.47 19.51 0.62
C LYS A 22 4.01 19.08 0.76
N GLN A 23 3.21 19.79 1.57
CA GLN A 23 1.77 19.53 1.69
C GLN A 23 1.01 19.86 0.39
N ALA A 24 1.40 20.91 -0.33
CA ALA A 24 0.67 21.37 -1.51
C ALA A 24 0.64 20.36 -2.68
N HIS A 25 1.79 19.73 -3.00
CA HIS A 25 1.83 18.77 -4.12
C HIS A 25 1.12 17.45 -3.79
N HIS A 26 1.33 16.94 -2.57
CA HIS A 26 0.69 15.72 -2.10
C HIS A 26 -0.84 15.90 -2.00
N GLN A 27 -1.32 17.04 -1.51
CA GLN A 27 -2.75 17.39 -1.51
C GLN A 27 -3.31 17.49 -2.94
N ALA A 28 -2.59 18.14 -3.86
CA ALA A 28 -3.01 18.22 -5.26
C ALA A 28 -3.13 16.82 -5.91
N LEU A 29 -2.26 15.88 -5.51
CA LEU A 29 -2.30 14.50 -5.97
C LEU A 29 -3.50 13.74 -5.40
N GLN A 30 -3.83 13.92 -4.11
CA GLN A 30 -5.05 13.36 -3.52
C GLN A 30 -6.32 13.87 -4.24
N VAL A 31 -6.37 15.16 -4.61
CA VAL A 31 -7.47 15.73 -5.39
C VAL A 31 -7.56 15.09 -6.78
N LEU A 32 -6.43 14.88 -7.46
CA LEU A 32 -6.41 14.19 -8.76
C LEU A 32 -6.88 12.74 -8.67
N LYS A 33 -6.45 12.00 -7.63
CA LYS A 33 -6.94 10.64 -7.35
C LYS A 33 -8.46 10.63 -7.17
N GLN A 34 -9.01 11.57 -6.40
CA GLN A 34 -10.46 11.68 -6.20
C GLN A 34 -11.20 12.00 -7.51
N GLN A 35 -10.67 12.92 -8.32
CA GLN A 35 -11.23 13.26 -9.63
C GLN A 35 -11.18 12.08 -10.59
N SER A 36 -10.10 11.29 -10.54
CA SER A 36 -9.94 10.05 -11.30
C SER A 36 -11.02 9.01 -10.95
N LEU A 37 -11.31 8.81 -9.67
CA LEU A 37 -12.39 7.92 -9.20
C LEU A 37 -13.77 8.42 -9.59
N SER A 38 -13.99 9.74 -9.52
CA SER A 38 -15.27 10.35 -9.92
C SER A 38 -15.49 10.20 -11.43
N LEU A 39 -14.45 10.37 -12.22
CA LEU A 39 -14.48 10.16 -13.67
C LEU A 39 -14.73 8.69 -14.01
N GLU A 40 -14.08 7.73 -13.34
CA GLU A 40 -14.33 6.30 -13.56
C GLU A 40 -15.78 5.94 -13.23
N ARG A 41 -16.33 6.43 -12.11
CA ARG A 41 -17.76 6.31 -11.80
C ARG A 41 -18.63 6.82 -12.95
N ASP A 42 -18.34 8.00 -13.49
CA ASP A 42 -19.16 8.62 -14.54
C ASP A 42 -19.06 7.86 -15.86
N ILE A 43 -17.90 7.29 -16.19
CA ILE A 43 -17.71 6.37 -17.32
C ILE A 43 -18.56 5.10 -17.11
N LEU A 44 -18.54 4.51 -15.91
CA LEU A 44 -19.36 3.34 -15.59
C LEU A 44 -20.87 3.65 -15.68
N LEU A 45 -21.30 4.82 -15.19
CA LEU A 45 -22.69 5.28 -15.29
C LEU A 45 -23.11 5.50 -16.75
N PHE A 46 -22.24 6.12 -17.55
CA PHE A 46 -22.47 6.35 -18.97
C PHE A 46 -22.69 5.03 -19.70
N HIS A 47 -21.78 4.07 -19.50
CA HIS A 47 -21.85 2.74 -20.10
C HIS A 47 -23.16 2.02 -19.74
N GLU A 48 -23.53 2.04 -18.46
CA GLU A 48 -24.73 1.34 -17.97
C GLU A 48 -26.04 1.98 -18.40
N LYS A 49 -26.12 3.33 -18.38
CA LYS A 49 -27.31 4.06 -18.87
C LYS A 49 -27.53 3.84 -20.36
N ALA A 50 -26.45 3.76 -21.12
CA ALA A 50 -26.52 3.64 -22.56
C ALA A 50 -26.83 2.19 -23.01
N GLN A 51 -26.26 1.17 -22.35
CA GLN A 51 -26.51 -0.24 -22.71
C GLN A 51 -27.75 -0.87 -22.06
N LYS A 52 -28.24 -0.33 -20.92
CA LYS A 52 -29.38 -0.87 -20.15
C LYS A 52 -29.33 -2.41 -19.97
N PRO A 53 -28.22 -2.95 -19.43
CA PRO A 53 -27.93 -4.38 -19.46
C PRO A 53 -28.90 -5.23 -18.63
N LEU A 54 -28.93 -6.53 -18.94
CA LEU A 54 -29.34 -7.58 -18.02
C LEU A 54 -28.15 -7.94 -17.12
N ASN A 55 -28.36 -7.92 -15.80
CA ASN A 55 -27.39 -8.38 -14.81
C ASN A 55 -27.88 -9.71 -14.22
N LEU A 56 -27.08 -10.76 -14.34
CA LEU A 56 -27.33 -12.06 -13.70
C LEU A 56 -26.36 -12.26 -12.55
N TYR A 57 -26.88 -12.43 -11.35
CA TYR A 57 -26.08 -12.72 -10.16
C TYR A 57 -26.24 -14.17 -9.72
N LEU A 58 -25.18 -14.76 -9.16
CA LEU A 58 -25.21 -16.02 -8.45
C LEU A 58 -24.97 -15.82 -6.96
N THR A 59 -25.83 -16.41 -6.13
CA THR A 59 -25.63 -16.57 -4.69
C THR A 59 -25.75 -18.02 -4.27
N GLN A 60 -25.14 -18.35 -3.12
CA GLN A 60 -25.15 -19.70 -2.58
C GLN A 60 -25.59 -19.69 -1.12
N HIS A 61 -26.69 -20.40 -0.85
CA HIS A 61 -27.22 -20.72 0.48
C HIS A 61 -27.35 -22.25 0.67
N ALA A 62 -26.53 -23.01 -0.06
CA ALA A 62 -26.42 -24.46 0.05
C ALA A 62 -25.60 -24.89 1.30
N ASN A 63 -25.58 -26.18 1.60
CA ASN A 63 -24.80 -26.74 2.72
C ASN A 63 -23.30 -26.44 2.57
N HIS A 64 -22.57 -26.32 3.68
CA HIS A 64 -21.14 -25.98 3.71
C HIS A 64 -20.27 -26.99 2.90
N TYR A 65 -20.72 -28.24 2.83
CA TYR A 65 -20.09 -29.31 2.05
C TYR A 65 -20.34 -29.23 0.54
N PHE A 66 -21.31 -28.44 0.07
CA PHE A 66 -21.55 -28.26 -1.36
C PHE A 66 -20.39 -27.50 -2.01
N ASP A 67 -19.88 -28.04 -3.12
CA ASP A 67 -18.75 -27.45 -3.84
C ASP A 67 -19.11 -27.18 -5.30
N LEU A 68 -19.41 -25.92 -5.62
CA LEU A 68 -19.74 -25.49 -6.97
C LEU A 68 -18.49 -25.50 -7.86
N ASN A 69 -18.51 -26.24 -8.98
CA ASN A 69 -17.42 -26.28 -9.95
C ASN A 69 -17.70 -25.45 -11.20
N ILE A 70 -18.89 -25.57 -11.77
CA ILE A 70 -19.26 -24.91 -13.02
C ILE A 70 -20.68 -24.40 -12.92
N MET A 71 -20.91 -23.18 -13.43
CA MET A 71 -22.23 -22.61 -13.68
C MET A 71 -22.37 -22.35 -15.18
N THR A 72 -23.45 -22.81 -15.78
CA THR A 72 -23.78 -22.56 -17.19
C THR A 72 -25.17 -21.95 -17.27
N VAL A 73 -25.30 -20.83 -17.95
CA VAL A 73 -26.58 -20.16 -18.20
C VAL A 73 -26.79 -20.05 -19.69
N LEU A 74 -27.97 -20.49 -20.15
CA LEU A 74 -28.45 -20.34 -21.52
C LEU A 74 -29.57 -19.30 -21.56
N LEU A 75 -29.63 -18.52 -22.64
CA LEU A 75 -30.72 -17.60 -22.97
C LEU A 75 -31.29 -18.01 -24.33
N ASP A 76 -32.59 -18.31 -24.39
CA ASP A 76 -33.29 -18.80 -25.59
C ASP A 76 -32.57 -20.00 -26.24
N GLY A 77 -32.06 -20.92 -25.40
CA GLY A 77 -31.31 -22.10 -25.83
C GLY A 77 -29.86 -21.85 -26.26
N LYS A 78 -29.41 -20.59 -26.31
CA LYS A 78 -28.02 -20.22 -26.66
C LYS A 78 -27.17 -20.02 -25.42
N LEU A 79 -25.90 -20.41 -25.47
CA LEU A 79 -24.96 -20.19 -24.37
C LEU A 79 -24.80 -18.70 -24.08
N LEU A 80 -25.22 -18.27 -22.89
CA LEU A 80 -25.06 -16.89 -22.43
C LEU A 80 -23.77 -16.74 -21.62
N VAL A 81 -23.54 -17.63 -20.65
CA VAL A 81 -22.29 -17.65 -19.88
C VAL A 81 -22.00 -19.06 -19.38
N ARG A 82 -20.71 -19.42 -19.33
CA ARG A 82 -20.20 -20.60 -18.63
C ARG A 82 -19.02 -20.20 -17.75
N HIS A 83 -19.19 -20.27 -16.44
CA HIS A 83 -18.15 -19.91 -15.46
C HIS A 83 -17.61 -21.16 -14.76
N ILE A 84 -16.28 -21.27 -14.69
CA ILE A 84 -15.58 -22.31 -13.92
C ILE A 84 -15.01 -21.67 -12.67
N TYR A 85 -15.38 -22.20 -11.50
CA TYR A 85 -15.10 -21.57 -10.22
C TYR A 85 -13.71 -21.90 -9.69
N LYS A 86 -12.94 -20.86 -9.36
CA LYS A 86 -11.68 -20.97 -8.62
C LYS A 86 -11.94 -21.11 -7.13
N THR A 87 -10.95 -21.63 -6.39
CA THR A 87 -11.02 -21.82 -4.93
C THR A 87 -11.46 -20.57 -4.17
N GLN A 88 -10.89 -19.41 -4.52
CA GLN A 88 -11.24 -18.13 -3.88
C GLN A 88 -12.70 -17.72 -4.14
N GLU A 89 -13.20 -17.93 -5.36
CA GLU A 89 -14.58 -17.61 -5.73
C GLU A 89 -15.58 -18.50 -4.99
N LYS A 90 -15.26 -19.80 -4.87
CA LYS A 90 -16.06 -20.75 -4.07
C LYS A 90 -16.11 -20.32 -2.61
N MET A 91 -14.97 -19.96 -2.03
CA MET A 91 -14.90 -19.46 -0.65
C MET A 91 -15.71 -18.17 -0.48
N ALA A 92 -15.62 -17.22 -1.42
CA ALA A 92 -16.37 -15.98 -1.39
C ALA A 92 -17.89 -16.24 -1.44
N LEU A 93 -18.37 -17.13 -2.31
CA LEU A 93 -19.77 -17.52 -2.37
C LEU A 93 -20.24 -18.20 -1.07
N LYS A 94 -19.43 -19.10 -0.49
CA LYS A 94 -19.72 -19.76 0.80
C LYS A 94 -19.81 -18.76 1.97
N LYS A 95 -19.07 -17.65 1.91
CA LYS A 95 -19.16 -16.54 2.87
C LYS A 95 -20.35 -15.60 2.60
N GLY A 96 -21.23 -15.93 1.66
CA GLY A 96 -22.40 -15.13 1.30
C GLY A 96 -22.09 -14.02 0.29
N GLY A 97 -21.04 -14.15 -0.53
CA GLY A 97 -20.82 -13.25 -1.67
C GLY A 97 -21.84 -13.47 -2.80
N ALA A 98 -22.01 -12.46 -3.65
CA ALA A 98 -22.81 -12.54 -4.87
C ALA A 98 -21.93 -12.31 -6.10
N GLN A 99 -21.81 -13.29 -6.98
CA GLN A 99 -21.03 -13.14 -8.20
C GLN A 99 -21.90 -12.58 -9.33
N LEU A 100 -21.42 -11.58 -10.05
CA LEU A 100 -22.03 -11.18 -11.34
C LEU A 100 -21.59 -12.18 -12.41
N LEU A 101 -22.51 -13.04 -12.86
CA LEU A 101 -22.29 -14.04 -13.91
C LEU A 101 -22.29 -13.43 -15.30
N PHE A 102 -23.25 -12.54 -15.58
CA PHE A 102 -23.42 -11.92 -16.89
C PHE A 102 -23.85 -10.47 -16.73
N LYS A 103 -23.27 -9.61 -17.56
CA LYS A 103 -23.71 -8.23 -17.77
C LYS A 103 -23.62 -7.91 -19.26
N GLY A 104 -24.76 -7.63 -19.88
CA GLY A 104 -24.78 -7.30 -21.30
C GLY A 104 -26.17 -6.88 -21.78
N ALA A 105 -26.20 -6.25 -22.95
CA ALA A 105 -27.45 -5.91 -23.63
C ALA A 105 -28.09 -7.18 -24.19
N ILE A 106 -29.41 -7.30 -24.02
CA ILE A 106 -30.25 -8.31 -24.67
C ILE A 106 -31.46 -7.59 -25.27
N ALA A 107 -32.12 -8.23 -26.23
CA ALA A 107 -33.31 -7.67 -26.86
C ALA A 107 -34.42 -7.40 -25.81
N GLU A 108 -35.36 -6.51 -26.13
CA GLU A 108 -36.57 -6.33 -25.31
C GLU A 108 -37.56 -7.46 -25.60
N GLY A 109 -38.28 -7.91 -24.58
CA GLY A 109 -39.31 -8.95 -24.72
C GLY A 109 -39.10 -10.16 -23.81
N LYS A 110 -39.87 -11.22 -24.10
CA LYS A 110 -39.83 -12.47 -23.33
C LYS A 110 -38.63 -13.31 -23.77
N HIS A 111 -37.83 -13.73 -22.80
CA HIS A 111 -36.71 -14.66 -22.98
C HIS A 111 -36.82 -15.86 -22.05
N LYS A 112 -36.19 -16.95 -22.45
CA LYS A 112 -36.13 -18.20 -21.71
C LYS A 112 -34.73 -18.39 -21.12
N LEU A 113 -34.60 -18.28 -19.80
CA LEU A 113 -33.35 -18.48 -19.07
C LEU A 113 -33.27 -19.93 -18.56
N THR A 114 -32.21 -20.65 -18.90
CA THR A 114 -31.96 -22.03 -18.42
C THR A 114 -30.65 -22.08 -17.67
N VAL A 115 -30.63 -22.61 -16.44
CA VAL A 115 -29.45 -22.59 -15.55
C VAL A 115 -29.03 -24.00 -15.18
N PHE A 116 -27.77 -24.34 -15.42
CA PHE A 116 -27.16 -25.62 -15.06
C PHE A 116 -25.99 -25.38 -14.11
N TYR A 117 -25.76 -26.30 -13.17
CA TYR A 117 -24.57 -26.29 -12.33
C TYR A 117 -23.95 -27.68 -12.21
N ARG A 118 -22.66 -27.72 -11.82
CA ARG A 118 -21.92 -28.96 -11.58
C ARG A 118 -21.21 -28.92 -10.24
N SER A 119 -21.27 -30.03 -9.50
CA SER A 119 -20.49 -30.29 -8.29
C SER A 119 -19.81 -31.67 -8.43
N GLY A 120 -18.48 -31.70 -8.42
CA GLY A 120 -17.73 -32.95 -8.67
C GLY A 120 -17.98 -33.56 -10.06
N LYS A 121 -18.27 -34.87 -10.12
CA LYS A 121 -18.60 -35.62 -11.35
C LYS A 121 -20.09 -35.58 -11.72
N ALA A 122 -20.98 -35.16 -10.81
CA ALA A 122 -22.42 -35.16 -11.04
C ALA A 122 -22.89 -33.88 -11.74
N TYR A 123 -23.66 -34.04 -12.82
CA TYR A 123 -24.47 -32.99 -13.44
C TYR A 123 -25.86 -33.00 -12.80
N GLN A 124 -26.40 -31.83 -12.46
CA GLN A 124 -27.79 -31.72 -12.04
C GLN A 124 -28.55 -30.63 -12.81
N ALA A 125 -29.86 -30.88 -12.91
CA ALA A 125 -30.76 -30.46 -13.98
C ALA A 125 -30.94 -28.95 -14.16
N GLY A 126 -31.26 -28.58 -15.41
CA GLY A 126 -31.60 -27.24 -15.82
C GLY A 126 -33.07 -26.93 -15.60
N ASN A 127 -33.36 -25.96 -14.75
CA ASN A 127 -34.69 -25.36 -14.65
C ASN A 127 -34.82 -24.21 -15.64
N GLU A 128 -35.96 -24.11 -16.30
CA GLU A 128 -36.28 -23.08 -17.28
C GLU A 128 -37.15 -21.98 -16.64
N TYR A 129 -36.80 -20.72 -16.87
CA TYR A 129 -37.50 -19.57 -16.30
C TYR A 129 -37.78 -18.54 -17.39
N GLN A 130 -39.02 -18.05 -17.45
CA GLN A 130 -39.36 -16.94 -18.32
C GLN A 130 -38.99 -15.61 -17.68
N ILE A 131 -38.27 -14.78 -18.42
CA ILE A 131 -37.90 -13.42 -18.02
C ILE A 131 -38.46 -12.44 -19.05
N ASN A 132 -38.91 -11.27 -18.62
CA ASN A 132 -39.38 -10.22 -19.52
C ASN A 132 -38.44 -9.02 -19.45
N LYS A 133 -37.63 -8.81 -20.50
CA LYS A 133 -36.69 -7.69 -20.56
C LYS A 133 -37.43 -6.42 -20.99
N ILE A 134 -37.46 -5.46 -20.07
CA ILE A 134 -37.96 -4.11 -20.32
C ILE A 134 -36.82 -3.15 -20.70
N ASN A 135 -37.16 -1.95 -21.17
CA ASN A 135 -36.22 -0.90 -21.58
C ASN A 135 -35.54 -0.16 -20.39
N SER A 136 -35.07 -0.94 -19.42
CA SER A 136 -34.28 -0.51 -18.26
C SER A 136 -33.27 -1.58 -17.89
N VAL A 137 -32.32 -1.27 -17.00
CA VAL A 137 -31.49 -2.31 -16.37
C VAL A 137 -32.42 -3.31 -15.66
N SER A 138 -32.21 -4.59 -15.91
CA SER A 138 -32.93 -5.70 -15.27
C SER A 138 -31.93 -6.53 -14.49
N THR A 139 -32.26 -6.87 -13.24
CA THR A 139 -31.38 -7.65 -12.37
C THR A 139 -32.08 -8.94 -12.01
N ILE A 140 -31.38 -10.06 -12.12
CA ILE A 140 -31.87 -11.38 -11.74
C ILE A 140 -30.87 -12.01 -10.79
N GLU A 141 -31.36 -12.53 -9.67
CA GLU A 141 -30.59 -13.35 -8.76
C GLU A 141 -30.92 -14.83 -8.98
N ILE A 142 -29.88 -15.60 -9.24
CA ILE A 142 -29.87 -17.06 -9.27
C ILE A 142 -29.30 -17.50 -7.92
N THR A 143 -30.04 -18.31 -7.19
CA THR A 143 -29.65 -18.76 -5.85
C THR A 143 -29.62 -20.28 -5.80
N LEU A 144 -28.49 -20.83 -5.34
CA LEU A 144 -28.38 -22.24 -4.98
C LEU A 144 -28.81 -22.42 -3.52
N ILE A 145 -30.00 -22.98 -3.30
CA ILE A 145 -30.57 -23.21 -1.95
C ILE A 145 -30.49 -24.69 -1.56
N LYS A 146 -30.58 -24.98 -0.26
CA LYS A 146 -30.61 -26.35 0.26
C LYS A 146 -31.76 -27.16 -0.36
N GLY A 147 -31.51 -28.42 -0.73
CA GLY A 147 -32.54 -29.36 -1.20
C GLY A 147 -33.62 -29.66 -0.14
N GLN A 148 -34.81 -30.07 -0.58
CA GLN A 148 -36.01 -30.24 0.28
C GLN A 148 -36.03 -31.52 1.15
N LEU A 149 -35.04 -32.41 1.08
CA LEU A 149 -35.03 -33.70 1.80
C LEU A 149 -33.89 -33.76 2.84
N LYS A 150 -34.03 -34.60 3.88
CA LYS A 150 -33.24 -34.55 5.14
C LYS A 150 -31.80 -35.15 5.10
N GLU A 151 -31.19 -35.38 3.93
CA GLU A 151 -29.88 -36.07 3.84
C GLU A 151 -28.67 -35.11 3.75
N PRO A 152 -27.51 -35.43 4.37
CA PRO A 152 -26.32 -34.56 4.44
C PRO A 152 -25.58 -34.36 3.11
N PHE A 153 -25.84 -35.18 2.08
CA PHE A 153 -25.17 -35.15 0.77
C PHE A 153 -26.04 -34.61 -0.39
N GLN A 154 -27.14 -33.89 -0.09
CA GLN A 154 -28.06 -33.45 -1.13
C GLN A 154 -27.54 -32.28 -1.97
N GLN A 155 -27.77 -32.42 -3.28
CA GLN A 155 -27.50 -31.40 -4.28
C GLN A 155 -28.50 -30.23 -4.12
N PRO A 156 -28.06 -28.98 -4.26
CA PRO A 156 -28.92 -27.81 -4.07
C PRO A 156 -29.97 -27.66 -5.17
N THR A 157 -31.06 -26.97 -4.88
CA THR A 157 -32.02 -26.56 -5.92
C THR A 157 -31.70 -25.14 -6.39
N VAL A 158 -32.04 -24.84 -7.65
CA VAL A 158 -31.91 -23.49 -8.22
C VAL A 158 -33.20 -22.73 -7.98
N ALA A 159 -33.09 -21.56 -7.34
CA ALA A 159 -34.14 -20.55 -7.28
C ALA A 159 -33.74 -19.36 -8.16
N ILE A 160 -34.66 -18.81 -8.94
CA ILE A 160 -34.42 -17.60 -9.74
C ILE A 160 -35.42 -16.54 -9.32
N LYS A 161 -34.92 -15.33 -9.09
CA LYS A 161 -35.72 -14.19 -8.69
C LYS A 161 -35.37 -12.98 -9.56
N SER A 162 -36.37 -12.42 -10.23
CA SER A 162 -36.24 -11.08 -10.83
C SER A 162 -36.28 -10.05 -9.72
N LEU A 163 -35.32 -9.14 -9.71
CA LEU A 163 -35.21 -8.11 -8.69
C LEU A 163 -35.54 -6.75 -9.32
N ASP A 164 -36.48 -6.03 -8.71
CA ASP A 164 -36.92 -4.72 -9.15
C ASP A 164 -36.11 -3.60 -8.51
N LYS A 165 -35.80 -2.55 -9.30
CA LYS A 165 -34.87 -1.44 -9.00
C LYS A 165 -35.05 -0.73 -7.65
N SER A 166 -36.21 -0.83 -7.02
CA SER A 166 -36.56 -0.11 -5.78
C SER A 166 -36.76 -1.01 -4.57
N THR A 167 -36.38 -2.29 -4.64
CA THR A 167 -36.60 -3.26 -3.55
C THR A 167 -35.34 -3.45 -2.69
N ARG A 168 -35.53 -3.66 -1.37
CA ARG A 168 -34.45 -4.01 -0.41
C ARG A 168 -33.60 -5.21 -0.85
N GLU A 169 -34.13 -6.02 -1.76
CA GLU A 169 -33.51 -7.25 -2.26
C GLU A 169 -32.35 -6.95 -3.21
N ILE A 170 -32.46 -5.92 -4.06
CA ILE A 170 -31.36 -5.48 -4.92
C ILE A 170 -30.20 -4.95 -4.09
N ASP A 171 -30.48 -4.13 -3.08
CA ASP A 171 -29.47 -3.55 -2.20
C ASP A 171 -28.61 -4.66 -1.57
N SER A 172 -29.28 -5.75 -1.16
CA SER A 172 -28.64 -6.93 -0.58
C SER A 172 -27.72 -7.66 -1.56
N VAL A 173 -28.17 -7.88 -2.81
CA VAL A 173 -27.34 -8.51 -3.86
C VAL A 173 -26.14 -7.65 -4.22
N ILE A 174 -26.33 -6.33 -4.36
CA ILE A 174 -25.25 -5.40 -4.68
C ILE A 174 -24.22 -5.36 -3.55
N TYR A 175 -24.66 -5.30 -2.29
CA TYR A 175 -23.76 -5.36 -1.13
C TYR A 175 -22.96 -6.67 -1.10
N ARG A 176 -23.62 -7.82 -1.27
CA ARG A 176 -22.94 -9.12 -1.38
C ARG A 176 -21.97 -9.17 -2.56
N HIS A 177 -22.25 -8.45 -3.64
CA HIS A 177 -21.37 -8.36 -4.79
C HIS A 177 -20.09 -7.58 -4.50
N PHE A 178 -20.17 -6.49 -3.75
CA PHE A 178 -18.96 -5.78 -3.29
C PHE A 178 -18.09 -6.65 -2.39
N THR A 179 -18.73 -7.43 -1.50
CA THR A 179 -18.02 -8.41 -0.67
C THR A 179 -17.34 -9.48 -1.51
N TYR A 180 -18.03 -10.01 -2.52
CA TYR A 180 -17.45 -10.97 -3.47
C TYR A 180 -16.22 -10.38 -4.18
N LEU A 181 -16.36 -9.22 -4.82
CA LEU A 181 -15.29 -8.56 -5.57
C LEU A 181 -14.06 -8.27 -4.70
N LYS A 182 -14.28 -7.84 -3.46
CA LYS A 182 -13.20 -7.59 -2.50
C LYS A 182 -12.36 -8.86 -2.24
N GLU A 183 -12.98 -10.03 -2.18
CA GLU A 183 -12.30 -11.30 -1.91
C GLU A 183 -11.68 -11.92 -3.17
N THR A 184 -12.24 -11.66 -4.36
CA THR A 184 -11.86 -12.36 -5.60
C THR A 184 -11.10 -11.51 -6.61
N ASN A 185 -11.19 -10.18 -6.53
CA ASN A 185 -10.61 -9.28 -7.52
C ASN A 185 -10.05 -7.99 -6.87
N PRO A 186 -8.89 -8.06 -6.21
CA PRO A 186 -8.29 -6.89 -5.57
C PRO A 186 -7.90 -5.77 -6.56
N GLY A 187 -7.77 -6.07 -7.85
CA GLY A 187 -7.43 -5.11 -8.90
C GLY A 187 -8.61 -4.29 -9.42
N ILE A 188 -9.85 -4.66 -9.11
CA ILE A 188 -11.02 -3.88 -9.56
C ILE A 188 -11.11 -2.57 -8.77
N ASP A 189 -11.44 -1.47 -9.46
CA ASP A 189 -11.73 -0.21 -8.79
C ASP A 189 -13.11 -0.23 -8.13
N LEU A 190 -13.18 -0.90 -6.98
CA LEU A 190 -14.38 -1.11 -6.20
C LEU A 190 -14.96 0.22 -5.69
N ILE A 191 -14.12 1.25 -5.49
CA ILE A 191 -14.57 2.58 -5.06
C ILE A 191 -15.51 3.18 -6.09
N SER A 192 -15.11 3.20 -7.36
CA SER A 192 -15.93 3.77 -8.44
C SER A 192 -17.23 2.99 -8.65
N HIS A 193 -17.22 1.67 -8.42
CA HIS A 193 -18.42 0.84 -8.43
C HIS A 193 -19.37 1.17 -7.27
N ILE A 194 -18.84 1.35 -6.06
CA ILE A 194 -19.63 1.79 -4.90
C ILE A 194 -20.21 3.18 -5.16
N MET A 195 -19.40 4.13 -5.63
CA MET A 195 -19.85 5.49 -5.92
C MET A 195 -20.97 5.52 -6.98
N LYS A 196 -20.90 4.62 -7.97
CA LYS A 196 -21.93 4.46 -9.00
C LYS A 196 -23.27 4.07 -8.38
N VAL A 197 -23.28 3.03 -7.54
CA VAL A 197 -24.50 2.55 -6.88
C VAL A 197 -25.06 3.59 -5.91
N GLN A 198 -24.19 4.32 -5.19
CA GLN A 198 -24.61 5.42 -4.32
C GLN A 198 -25.32 6.53 -5.08
N THR A 199 -24.86 6.89 -6.28
CA THR A 199 -25.55 7.86 -7.15
C THR A 199 -26.93 7.37 -7.60
N LEU A 200 -27.15 6.05 -7.62
CA LEU A 200 -28.43 5.42 -7.95
C LEU A 200 -29.31 5.14 -6.72
N GLN A 201 -28.87 5.50 -5.51
CA GLN A 201 -29.59 5.32 -4.24
C GLN A 201 -30.01 3.85 -3.97
N SER A 202 -29.20 2.88 -4.42
CA SER A 202 -29.57 1.44 -4.40
C SER A 202 -28.86 0.62 -3.31
N LEU A 203 -28.74 1.17 -2.09
CA LEU A 203 -28.04 0.50 -0.98
C LEU A 203 -28.83 0.39 0.33
N GLY A 204 -29.96 1.10 0.46
CA GLY A 204 -30.89 0.98 1.59
C GLY A 204 -30.21 0.81 2.96
N GLU A 205 -30.50 -0.31 3.63
CA GLU A 205 -29.94 -0.64 4.96
C GLU A 205 -28.43 -0.96 4.97
N PHE A 206 -27.84 -1.28 3.80
CA PHE A 206 -26.43 -1.60 3.64
C PHE A 206 -25.56 -0.37 3.33
N GLU A 207 -26.14 0.83 3.30
CA GLU A 207 -25.44 2.08 2.96
C GLU A 207 -24.23 2.31 3.87
N LEU A 208 -24.39 2.25 5.19
CA LEU A 208 -23.29 2.51 6.14
C LEU A 208 -22.16 1.47 6.04
N ALA A 209 -22.51 0.18 5.91
CA ALA A 209 -21.52 -0.88 5.75
C ALA A 209 -20.73 -0.72 4.43
N THR A 210 -21.41 -0.29 3.36
CA THR A 210 -20.78 -0.02 2.07
C THR A 210 -19.89 1.23 2.12
N GLN A 211 -20.33 2.28 2.82
CA GLN A 211 -19.50 3.47 3.07
C GLN A 211 -18.24 3.12 3.86
N LEU A 212 -18.32 2.20 4.83
CA LEU A 212 -17.15 1.72 5.56
C LEU A 212 -16.17 0.98 4.64
N ILE A 213 -16.67 0.10 3.74
CA ILE A 213 -15.83 -0.54 2.72
C ILE A 213 -15.14 0.54 1.87
N LYS A 214 -15.89 1.55 1.41
CA LYS A 214 -15.33 2.66 0.61
C LYS A 214 -14.26 3.43 1.36
N ALA A 215 -14.46 3.74 2.64
CA ALA A 215 -13.48 4.45 3.45
C ALA A 215 -12.19 3.64 3.64
N LYS A 216 -12.29 2.33 3.87
CA LYS A 216 -11.13 1.43 3.95
C LYS A 216 -10.35 1.38 2.63
N LEU A 217 -11.06 1.37 1.51
CA LEU A 217 -10.43 1.44 0.19
C LEU A 217 -9.80 2.81 -0.09
N TYR A 218 -10.37 3.91 0.42
CA TYR A 218 -9.72 5.22 0.37
C TYR A 218 -8.40 5.22 1.13
N LEU A 219 -8.36 4.69 2.36
CA LEU A 219 -7.11 4.54 3.11
C LEU A 219 -6.08 3.70 2.35
N ALA A 220 -6.49 2.56 1.79
CA ALA A 220 -5.61 1.72 0.98
C ALA A 220 -5.06 2.43 -0.28
N LYS A 221 -5.70 3.50 -0.76
CA LYS A 221 -5.24 4.34 -1.88
C LYS A 221 -4.52 5.63 -1.43
N GLY A 222 -4.27 5.80 -0.14
CA GLY A 222 -3.66 7.01 0.44
C GLY A 222 -4.56 8.24 0.39
N LEU A 223 -5.89 8.04 0.36
CA LEU A 223 -6.91 9.10 0.33
C LEU A 223 -7.45 9.38 1.74
N SER A 224 -6.56 9.62 2.70
CA SER A 224 -6.91 9.70 4.12
C SER A 224 -7.88 10.85 4.41
N LEU A 225 -7.76 12.01 3.77
CA LEU A 225 -8.77 13.08 3.91
C LEU A 225 -10.19 12.61 3.55
N LYS A 226 -10.35 11.89 2.43
CA LYS A 226 -11.67 11.37 1.99
C LYS A 226 -12.16 10.23 2.86
N ALA A 227 -11.26 9.37 3.33
CA ALA A 227 -11.60 8.36 4.32
C ALA A 227 -12.16 9.03 5.58
N SER A 228 -11.48 10.04 6.11
CA SER A 228 -11.91 10.77 7.31
C SER A 228 -13.31 11.39 7.16
N GLU A 229 -13.59 12.03 6.00
CA GLU A 229 -14.90 12.62 5.71
C GLU A 229 -16.02 11.58 5.74
N VAL A 230 -15.80 10.42 5.11
CA VAL A 230 -16.79 9.33 5.07
C VAL A 230 -16.98 8.72 6.46
N LEU A 231 -15.89 8.49 7.20
CA LEU A 231 -15.92 7.86 8.52
C LEU A 231 -16.63 8.76 9.55
N LYS A 232 -16.37 10.07 9.52
CA LYS A 232 -17.09 11.06 10.35
C LYS A 232 -18.60 11.02 10.09
N LYS A 233 -19.01 10.93 8.83
CA LYS A 233 -20.44 10.81 8.47
C LYS A 233 -21.05 9.53 9.01
N ILE A 234 -20.35 8.39 8.88
CA ILE A 234 -20.82 7.11 9.44
C ILE A 234 -20.99 7.22 10.96
N ILE A 235 -20.00 7.77 11.66
CA ILE A 235 -20.04 7.93 13.12
C ILE A 235 -21.19 8.85 13.53
N GLY A 236 -21.35 10.02 12.89
CA GLY A 236 -22.43 10.96 13.18
C GLY A 236 -23.82 10.35 12.99
N VAL A 237 -24.06 9.63 11.87
CA VAL A 237 -25.33 8.92 11.66
C VAL A 237 -25.58 7.87 12.74
N LEU A 238 -24.54 7.17 13.20
CA LEU A 238 -24.66 6.18 14.26
C LEU A 238 -24.86 6.81 15.65
N ASP A 239 -24.30 7.99 15.90
CA ASP A 239 -24.53 8.80 17.11
C ASP A 239 -25.97 9.31 17.18
N ASP A 240 -26.46 9.91 16.09
CA ASP A 240 -27.82 10.47 15.99
C ASP A 240 -28.90 9.37 16.07
N SER A 241 -28.56 8.14 15.69
CA SER A 241 -29.48 6.99 15.72
C SER A 241 -29.78 6.43 17.13
N GLY A 242 -29.44 7.17 18.20
CA GLY A 242 -29.53 6.76 19.60
C GLY A 242 -30.89 6.17 20.03
N SER A 243 -30.84 5.04 20.76
CA SER A 243 -31.94 4.39 21.51
C SER A 243 -33.27 4.08 20.77
N ALA A 244 -33.35 4.19 19.45
CA ALA A 244 -34.57 3.84 18.73
C ALA A 244 -34.72 2.31 18.56
N SER A 245 -35.59 1.71 19.38
CA SER A 245 -36.43 0.52 19.12
C SER A 245 -35.89 -0.48 18.09
N GLY A 246 -34.78 -1.14 18.44
CA GLY A 246 -34.17 -2.21 17.65
C GLY A 246 -33.82 -3.39 18.54
N SER A 247 -33.70 -4.58 17.94
CA SER A 247 -33.31 -5.78 18.68
C SER A 247 -31.92 -5.61 19.32
N ALA A 248 -31.63 -6.35 20.39
CA ALA A 248 -30.29 -6.34 21.00
C ALA A 248 -29.17 -6.66 19.99
N LEU A 249 -29.47 -7.51 19.00
CA LEU A 249 -28.56 -7.85 17.91
C LEU A 249 -28.26 -6.64 17.00
N ASP A 250 -29.24 -5.79 16.71
CA ASP A 250 -29.04 -4.60 15.89
C ASP A 250 -28.24 -3.53 16.61
N SER A 251 -28.47 -3.38 17.92
CA SER A 251 -27.65 -2.51 18.78
C SER A 251 -26.18 -2.96 18.77
N LEU A 252 -25.92 -4.27 18.90
CA LEU A 252 -24.56 -4.82 18.85
C LEU A 252 -23.88 -4.61 17.50
N LYS A 253 -24.59 -4.82 16.39
CA LYS A 253 -24.09 -4.57 15.03
C LYS A 253 -23.73 -3.10 14.81
N LYS A 254 -24.61 -2.18 15.21
CA LYS A 254 -24.36 -0.73 15.14
C LYS A 254 -23.13 -0.32 15.96
N LYS A 255 -23.01 -0.83 17.20
CA LYS A 255 -21.84 -0.56 18.06
C LYS A 255 -20.55 -1.07 17.44
N THR A 256 -20.56 -2.30 16.90
CA THR A 256 -19.40 -2.89 16.21
C THR A 256 -19.00 -2.05 15.00
N LEU A 257 -19.96 -1.64 14.17
CA LEU A 257 -19.72 -0.81 12.99
C LEU A 257 -19.15 0.56 13.37
N LYS A 258 -19.68 1.19 14.43
CA LYS A 258 -19.19 2.47 14.95
C LYS A 258 -17.73 2.37 15.43
N ASN A 259 -17.41 1.32 16.18
CA ASN A 259 -16.04 1.08 16.66
C ASN A 259 -15.07 0.81 15.51
N GLU A 260 -15.48 0.04 14.51
CA GLU A 260 -14.66 -0.17 13.31
C GLU A 260 -14.46 1.15 12.55
N ALA A 261 -15.50 1.99 12.42
CA ALA A 261 -15.39 3.31 11.80
C ALA A 261 -14.44 4.25 12.58
N ARG A 262 -14.51 4.26 13.92
CA ARG A 262 -13.58 5.01 14.79
C ARG A 262 -12.13 4.55 14.61
N PHE A 263 -11.90 3.24 14.55
CA PHE A 263 -10.57 2.69 14.32
C PHE A 263 -9.97 3.19 12.99
N TYR A 264 -10.71 3.06 11.89
CA TYR A 264 -10.23 3.55 10.60
C TYR A 264 -10.13 5.09 10.55
N LEU A 265 -10.91 5.81 11.36
CA LEU A 265 -10.76 7.26 11.48
C LEU A 265 -9.45 7.61 12.22
N GLY A 266 -9.09 6.83 13.24
CA GLY A 266 -7.77 6.91 13.88
C GLY A 266 -6.63 6.65 12.89
N LYS A 267 -6.71 5.57 12.09
CA LYS A 267 -5.75 5.33 11.00
C LYS A 267 -5.65 6.51 10.04
N SER A 268 -6.80 7.08 9.68
CA SER A 268 -6.84 8.24 8.81
C SER A 268 -6.13 9.46 9.40
N TYR A 269 -6.30 9.73 10.69
CA TYR A 269 -5.62 10.85 11.35
C TYR A 269 -4.13 10.60 11.51
N TYR A 270 -3.74 9.35 11.77
CA TYR A 270 -2.34 8.95 11.81
C TYR A 270 -1.65 9.20 10.46
N ASP A 271 -2.26 8.78 9.35
CA ASP A 271 -1.73 9.03 8.00
C ASP A 271 -1.62 10.52 7.67
N LEU A 272 -2.46 11.36 8.30
CA LEU A 272 -2.48 12.81 8.14
C LEU A 272 -1.52 13.55 9.08
N ASP A 273 -0.74 12.82 9.89
CA ASP A 273 0.18 13.38 10.89
C ASP A 273 -0.58 14.21 11.95
N GLU A 274 -1.77 13.75 12.37
CA GLU A 274 -2.61 14.36 13.41
C GLU A 274 -2.66 13.46 14.67
N PRO A 275 -1.58 13.41 15.48
CA PRO A 275 -1.46 12.45 16.58
C PRO A 275 -2.46 12.66 17.72
N GLU A 276 -2.81 13.89 18.07
CA GLU A 276 -3.78 14.17 19.15
C GLU A 276 -5.18 13.68 18.78
N LYS A 277 -5.62 13.94 17.54
CA LYS A 277 -6.90 13.44 17.03
C LYS A 277 -6.93 11.92 16.91
N THR A 278 -5.78 11.32 16.59
CA THR A 278 -5.61 9.86 16.56
C THR A 278 -5.84 9.26 17.95
N ILE A 279 -5.21 9.80 18.99
CA ILE A 279 -5.40 9.33 20.37
C ILE A 279 -6.85 9.54 20.83
N ASP A 280 -7.41 10.73 20.60
CA ASP A 280 -8.78 11.06 20.99
C ASP A 280 -9.78 10.04 20.42
N VAL A 281 -9.77 9.81 19.11
CA VAL A 281 -10.75 8.91 18.49
C VAL A 281 -10.54 7.45 18.88
N LEU A 282 -9.29 6.99 19.01
CA LEU A 282 -8.99 5.60 19.37
C LEU A 282 -9.33 5.31 20.83
N SER A 283 -9.18 6.29 21.73
CA SER A 283 -9.54 6.15 23.15
C SER A 283 -11.04 5.91 23.38
N GLN A 284 -11.89 6.33 22.43
CA GLN A 284 -13.34 6.15 22.50
C GLN A 284 -13.82 4.74 22.11
N ILE A 285 -12.91 3.85 21.72
CA ILE A 285 -13.23 2.50 21.23
C ILE A 285 -13.34 1.55 22.43
N ASN A 286 -14.57 1.24 22.82
CA ASN A 286 -14.89 0.21 23.83
C ASN A 286 -15.48 -1.03 23.16
N PHE A 287 -15.22 -2.23 23.68
CA PHE A 287 -15.72 -3.49 23.10
C PHE A 287 -17.23 -3.51 22.76
N PRO A 288 -17.64 -4.26 21.71
CA PRO A 288 -16.85 -5.25 20.95
C PRO A 288 -16.10 -4.66 19.74
N ILE A 289 -14.93 -5.23 19.44
CA ILE A 289 -14.17 -5.03 18.20
C ILE A 289 -13.49 -6.36 17.83
N ARG A 290 -13.19 -6.57 16.54
CA ARG A 290 -12.50 -7.79 16.09
C ARG A 290 -11.08 -7.85 16.64
N LYS A 291 -10.60 -9.04 16.98
CA LYS A 291 -9.26 -9.24 17.58
C LYS A 291 -8.12 -8.76 16.70
N ASP A 292 -8.22 -8.91 15.37
CA ASP A 292 -7.20 -8.44 14.44
C ASP A 292 -7.11 -6.90 14.42
N ILE A 293 -8.27 -6.23 14.43
CA ILE A 293 -8.33 -4.76 14.54
C ILE A 293 -7.78 -4.30 15.89
N GLN A 294 -8.06 -5.05 16.96
CA GLN A 294 -7.55 -4.72 18.28
C GLN A 294 -6.02 -4.80 18.36
N ALA A 295 -5.43 -5.82 17.74
CA ALA A 295 -3.98 -5.99 17.67
C ALA A 295 -3.31 -4.83 16.90
N GLU A 296 -3.88 -4.46 15.75
CA GLU A 296 -3.41 -3.32 14.95
C GLU A 296 -3.60 -1.98 15.70
N MET A 297 -4.74 -1.79 16.35
CA MET A 297 -5.03 -0.62 17.18
C MET A 297 -4.02 -0.46 18.31
N GLN A 298 -3.63 -1.57 18.95
CA GLN A 298 -2.64 -1.55 20.02
C GLN A 298 -1.29 -1.01 19.52
N HIS A 299 -0.84 -1.47 18.36
CA HIS A 299 0.37 -0.95 17.73
C HIS A 299 0.23 0.53 17.39
N LEU A 300 -0.83 0.92 16.68
CA LEU A 300 -1.07 2.29 16.23
C LEU A 300 -1.15 3.29 17.40
N TYR A 301 -1.90 2.94 18.45
CA TYR A 301 -2.10 3.79 19.62
C TYR A 301 -0.78 3.99 20.36
N SER A 302 -0.03 2.91 20.61
CA SER A 302 1.27 3.01 21.27
C SER A 302 2.30 3.81 20.48
N LEU A 303 2.35 3.63 19.15
CA LEU A 303 3.25 4.38 18.27
C LEU A 303 2.91 5.88 18.29
N THR A 304 1.61 6.21 18.31
CA THR A 304 1.13 7.59 18.39
C THR A 304 1.51 8.24 19.73
N LEU A 305 1.33 7.54 20.85
CA LEU A 305 1.78 8.02 22.18
C LEU A 305 3.29 8.26 22.19
N MET A 306 4.07 7.32 21.65
CA MET A 306 5.54 7.47 21.55
C MET A 306 5.93 8.67 20.69
N SER A 307 5.19 8.95 19.60
CA SER A 307 5.43 10.11 18.73
C SER A 307 5.20 11.46 19.44
N LEU A 308 4.29 11.49 20.42
CA LEU A 308 4.03 12.63 21.30
C LEU A 308 5.05 12.75 22.45
N GLY A 309 6.00 11.81 22.57
CA GLY A 309 6.93 11.72 23.69
C GLY A 309 6.33 11.10 24.96
N GLU A 310 5.09 10.62 24.91
CA GLU A 310 4.35 10.04 26.03
C GLU A 310 4.72 8.56 26.27
N TYR A 311 6.02 8.29 26.45
CA TYR A 311 6.54 6.92 26.58
C TYR A 311 6.02 6.18 27.81
N LYS A 312 5.73 6.89 28.91
CA LYS A 312 5.15 6.27 30.12
C LYS A 312 3.74 5.73 29.84
N ALA A 313 2.89 6.54 29.22
CA ALA A 313 1.54 6.12 28.82
C ALA A 313 1.59 4.95 27.83
N ALA A 314 2.55 4.95 26.90
CA ALA A 314 2.74 3.84 25.96
C ALA A 314 3.10 2.52 26.69
N VAL A 315 3.98 2.56 27.70
CA VAL A 315 4.32 1.38 28.52
C VAL A 315 3.10 0.85 29.26
N GLU A 316 2.33 1.73 29.91
CA GLU A 316 1.12 1.36 30.66
C GLU A 316 0.09 0.69 29.75
N TYR A 317 -0.23 1.34 28.63
CA TYR A 317 -1.18 0.83 27.65
C TYR A 317 -0.77 -0.54 27.09
N LEU A 318 0.50 -0.70 26.69
CA LEU A 318 1.00 -1.95 26.10
C LEU A 318 1.06 -3.11 27.10
N ARG A 319 1.25 -2.83 28.39
CA ARG A 319 1.23 -3.84 29.47
C ARG A 319 -0.19 -4.30 29.77
N GLU A 320 -1.14 -3.37 29.85
CA GLU A 320 -2.55 -3.67 30.07
C GLU A 320 -3.12 -4.55 28.94
N HIS A 321 -2.71 -4.29 27.70
CA HIS A 321 -3.25 -4.94 26.50
C HIS A 321 -2.41 -6.14 26.01
N LYS A 322 -1.63 -6.80 26.87
CA LYS A 322 -0.72 -7.90 26.46
C LYS A 322 -1.42 -9.09 25.78
N LYS A 323 -2.71 -9.33 26.02
CA LYS A 323 -3.44 -10.49 25.49
C LYS A 323 -3.91 -10.36 24.03
N ASN A 324 -3.74 -9.19 23.41
CA ASN A 324 -4.29 -8.88 22.08
C ASN A 324 -3.30 -9.09 20.92
N ARG A 325 -2.20 -9.80 21.18
CA ARG A 325 -1.06 -9.98 20.28
C ARG A 325 -1.30 -11.15 19.31
N ILE A 326 -1.38 -10.87 18.00
CA ILE A 326 -1.67 -11.87 16.96
C ILE A 326 -0.76 -11.62 15.74
N GLY A 327 -0.09 -12.66 15.24
CA GLY A 327 0.76 -12.58 14.05
C GLY A 327 1.88 -11.53 14.20
N ASN A 328 2.20 -10.82 13.12
CA ASN A 328 3.23 -9.77 13.12
C ASN A 328 2.95 -8.62 14.11
N TRP A 329 1.68 -8.38 14.49
CA TRP A 329 1.32 -7.35 15.47
C TRP A 329 1.88 -7.61 16.87
N ASP A 330 2.14 -8.88 17.20
CA ASP A 330 2.82 -9.22 18.45
C ASP A 330 4.24 -8.63 18.48
N LEU A 331 5.01 -8.87 17.41
CA LEU A 331 6.37 -8.37 17.27
C LEU A 331 6.39 -6.83 17.34
N TYR A 332 5.55 -6.16 16.56
CA TYR A 332 5.42 -4.69 16.62
C TYR A 332 5.10 -4.17 18.03
N SER A 333 4.19 -4.83 18.76
CA SER A 333 3.82 -4.42 20.11
C SER A 333 4.95 -4.64 21.12
N GLN A 334 5.71 -5.73 21.00
CA GLN A 334 6.87 -6.00 21.84
C GLN A 334 7.99 -4.98 21.60
N LEU A 335 8.24 -4.63 20.33
CA LEU A 335 9.25 -3.64 19.97
C LEU A 335 8.90 -2.24 20.47
N ASN A 336 7.65 -1.81 20.28
CA ASN A 336 7.18 -0.52 20.82
C ASN A 336 7.32 -0.49 22.35
N LEU A 337 6.97 -1.58 23.04
CA LEU A 337 7.13 -1.67 24.49
C LEU A 337 8.60 -1.58 24.90
N SER A 338 9.50 -2.28 24.21
CA SER A 338 10.93 -2.23 24.49
C SER A 338 11.51 -0.83 24.32
N ILE A 339 11.18 -0.15 23.22
CA ILE A 339 11.64 1.21 22.95
C ILE A 339 11.10 2.16 24.03
N ALA A 340 9.82 2.07 24.37
CA ALA A 340 9.22 2.90 25.41
C ALA A 340 9.83 2.63 26.81
N LEU A 341 10.17 1.38 27.14
CA LEU A 341 10.89 1.03 28.37
C LEU A 341 12.29 1.64 28.40
N ILE A 342 13.03 1.57 27.29
CA ILE A 342 14.37 2.18 27.18
C ILE A 342 14.29 3.70 27.39
N GLN A 343 13.33 4.36 26.73
CA GLN A 343 13.15 5.82 26.83
C GLN A 343 12.67 6.28 28.22
N THR A 344 12.02 5.41 28.99
CA THR A 344 11.61 5.69 30.38
C THR A 344 12.66 5.30 31.41
N GLY A 345 13.90 4.99 31.00
CA GLY A 345 15.01 4.66 31.89
C GLY A 345 15.05 3.19 32.34
N LYS A 346 14.12 2.34 31.88
CA LYS A 346 14.07 0.90 32.16
C LYS A 346 14.79 0.09 31.09
N ALA A 347 16.01 0.51 30.73
CA ALA A 347 16.74 -0.02 29.59
C ALA A 347 16.95 -1.54 29.67
N ASN A 348 17.30 -2.08 30.84
CA ASN A 348 17.51 -3.52 31.01
C ASN A 348 16.24 -4.34 30.73
N GLU A 349 15.08 -3.83 31.13
CA GLU A 349 13.79 -4.50 30.87
C GLU A 349 13.47 -4.50 29.38
N GLY A 350 13.65 -3.35 28.71
CA GLY A 350 13.41 -3.24 27.26
C GLY A 350 14.36 -4.11 26.44
N LEU A 351 15.64 -4.17 26.82
CA LEU A 351 16.64 -5.03 26.19
C LEU A 351 16.32 -6.52 26.39
N ASN A 352 15.92 -6.93 27.61
CA ASN A 352 15.50 -8.31 27.88
C ASN A 352 14.30 -8.72 27.02
N LEU A 353 13.33 -7.82 26.82
CA LEU A 353 12.18 -8.09 25.97
C LEU A 353 12.60 -8.35 24.51
N ILE A 354 13.56 -7.60 23.97
CA ILE A 354 14.09 -7.86 22.61
C ILE A 354 14.96 -9.12 22.57
N ALA A 355 15.77 -9.37 23.60
CA ALA A 355 16.59 -10.57 23.68
C ALA A 355 15.75 -11.85 23.64
N ASN A 356 14.52 -11.79 24.17
CA ASN A 356 13.55 -12.89 24.13
C ASN A 356 12.80 -13.01 22.80
N ILE A 357 12.99 -12.08 21.85
CA ILE A 357 12.47 -12.25 20.49
C ILE A 357 13.34 -13.29 19.78
N GLY A 358 12.79 -14.50 19.66
CA GLY A 358 13.45 -15.65 19.06
C GLY A 358 12.96 -15.96 17.64
N GLU A 359 13.69 -16.82 16.93
CA GLU A 359 13.37 -17.22 15.54
C GLU A 359 11.94 -17.76 15.37
N ALA A 360 11.37 -18.41 16.39
CA ALA A 360 10.00 -18.94 16.37
C ALA A 360 8.90 -17.87 16.19
N GLN A 361 9.21 -16.59 16.43
CA GLN A 361 8.31 -15.46 16.22
C GLN A 361 8.50 -14.81 14.84
N LEU A 362 9.51 -15.21 14.08
CA LEU A 362 9.81 -14.70 12.74
C LEU A 362 9.07 -15.52 11.68
N ILE A 363 7.77 -15.24 11.53
CA ILE A 363 6.86 -16.03 10.69
C ILE A 363 6.96 -15.73 9.19
N ASN A 364 7.57 -14.60 8.80
CA ASN A 364 7.73 -14.19 7.40
C ASN A 364 8.88 -13.16 7.22
N GLU A 365 9.18 -12.82 5.96
CA GLU A 365 10.24 -11.86 5.60
C GLU A 365 10.06 -10.48 6.26
N GLU A 366 8.82 -10.03 6.45
CA GLU A 366 8.53 -8.76 7.15
C GLU A 366 9.01 -8.81 8.60
N SER A 367 8.65 -9.87 9.34
CA SER A 367 9.08 -10.04 10.72
C SER A 367 10.60 -10.17 10.86
N LYS A 368 11.27 -10.82 9.89
CA LYS A 368 12.74 -10.93 9.85
C LYS A 368 13.41 -9.58 9.57
N THR A 369 12.89 -8.82 8.60
CA THR A 369 13.40 -7.49 8.27
C THR A 369 13.27 -6.54 9.46
N LEU A 370 12.14 -6.60 10.17
CA LEU A 370 11.90 -5.83 11.38
C LEU A 370 12.86 -6.24 12.52
N TYR A 371 13.13 -7.53 12.67
CA TYR A 371 14.12 -8.03 13.63
C TYR A 371 15.54 -7.53 13.35
N ASP A 372 15.95 -7.54 12.07
CA ASP A 372 17.24 -7.02 11.62
C ASP A 372 17.38 -5.51 11.90
N GLU A 373 16.33 -4.72 11.63
CA GLU A 373 16.29 -3.27 11.91
C GLU A 373 16.50 -2.97 13.40
N VAL A 374 15.79 -3.72 14.25
CA VAL A 374 15.81 -3.53 15.70
C VAL A 374 17.18 -3.86 16.27
N ASN A 375 17.75 -5.00 15.89
CA ASN A 375 19.07 -5.42 16.35
C ASN A 375 20.16 -4.44 15.90
N GLN A 376 20.09 -3.96 14.65
CA GLN A 376 20.98 -2.93 14.14
C GLN A 376 20.84 -1.64 14.97
N SER A 377 19.62 -1.14 15.17
CA SER A 377 19.34 0.10 15.90
C SER A 377 19.80 0.04 17.37
N LEU A 378 19.52 -1.06 18.06
CA LEU A 378 19.97 -1.28 19.43
C LEU A 378 21.49 -1.36 19.53
N GLY A 379 22.14 -2.04 18.59
CA GLY A 379 23.59 -2.09 18.52
C GLY A 379 24.21 -0.70 18.53
N TYR A 380 23.69 0.21 17.69
CA TYR A 380 24.13 1.59 17.65
C TYR A 380 23.76 2.40 18.90
N LEU A 381 22.59 2.17 19.49
CA LEU A 381 22.23 2.77 20.77
C LEU A 381 23.23 2.39 21.87
N LEU A 382 23.57 1.10 21.98
CA LEU A 382 24.51 0.58 22.96
C LEU A 382 25.94 1.10 22.71
N LEU A 383 26.35 1.23 21.44
CA LEU A 383 27.59 1.93 21.10
C LEU A 383 27.55 3.38 21.59
N ASN A 384 26.45 4.11 21.39
CA ASN A 384 26.35 5.49 21.86
C ASN A 384 26.40 5.61 23.40
N GLN A 385 25.97 4.57 24.11
CA GLN A 385 26.08 4.45 25.57
C GLN A 385 27.43 3.89 26.06
N ASN A 386 28.41 3.74 25.18
CA ASN A 386 29.73 3.16 25.48
C ASN A 386 29.68 1.73 26.05
N LYS A 387 28.74 0.90 25.55
CA LYS A 387 28.60 -0.54 25.87
C LYS A 387 28.92 -1.42 24.66
N PRO A 388 30.19 -1.47 24.21
CA PRO A 388 30.56 -2.13 22.95
C PRO A 388 30.38 -3.66 22.97
N ASP A 389 30.58 -4.31 24.12
CA ASP A 389 30.38 -5.75 24.31
C ASP A 389 28.93 -6.18 24.05
N GLN A 390 27.96 -5.42 24.58
CA GLN A 390 26.54 -5.67 24.36
C GLN A 390 26.14 -5.30 22.93
N ALA A 391 26.65 -4.18 22.41
CA ALA A 391 26.37 -3.76 21.05
C ALA A 391 26.73 -4.83 20.03
N ARG A 392 27.93 -5.43 20.16
CA ARG A 392 28.41 -6.50 19.28
C ARG A 392 27.42 -7.67 19.21
N LYS A 393 26.91 -8.14 20.36
CA LYS A 393 25.95 -9.25 20.44
C LYS A 393 24.66 -9.02 19.63
N TYR A 394 24.20 -7.77 19.52
CA TYR A 394 23.01 -7.46 18.73
C TYR A 394 23.35 -7.25 17.25
N LEU A 395 24.46 -6.57 16.94
CA LEU A 395 24.87 -6.30 15.56
C LEU A 395 25.18 -7.59 14.79
N GLU A 396 25.74 -8.60 15.47
CA GLU A 396 26.04 -9.92 14.90
C GLU A 396 24.79 -10.79 14.63
N LYS A 397 23.62 -10.44 15.20
CA LYS A 397 22.35 -11.11 14.89
C LYS A 397 21.72 -10.66 13.58
N VAL A 398 22.14 -9.50 13.07
CA VAL A 398 21.57 -8.94 11.84
C VAL A 398 22.00 -9.80 10.66
N SER A 399 21.05 -10.15 9.79
CA SER A 399 21.32 -10.91 8.57
C SER A 399 22.47 -10.29 7.77
N LEU A 400 23.38 -11.11 7.21
CA LEU A 400 24.53 -10.63 6.42
C LEU A 400 24.12 -9.98 5.08
N ASN A 401 22.91 -10.30 4.62
CA ASN A 401 22.27 -9.77 3.43
C ASN A 401 20.94 -9.12 3.79
N GLY A 402 20.67 -7.95 3.22
CA GLY A 402 19.48 -7.16 3.54
C GLY A 402 19.80 -5.67 3.70
N PRO A 403 18.76 -4.83 3.89
CA PRO A 403 18.92 -3.37 3.97
C PRO A 403 19.69 -2.90 5.21
N TYR A 404 19.68 -3.66 6.30
CA TYR A 404 20.34 -3.28 7.57
C TYR A 404 21.75 -3.85 7.73
N SER A 405 22.16 -4.76 6.85
CA SER A 405 23.40 -5.54 7.00
C SER A 405 24.67 -4.70 6.94
N ASN A 406 24.74 -3.72 6.02
CA ASN A 406 25.97 -2.94 5.83
C ASN A 406 26.29 -2.10 7.07
N LEU A 407 25.25 -1.45 7.61
CA LEU A 407 25.39 -0.64 8.80
C LEU A 407 25.67 -1.52 10.02
N ALA A 408 25.04 -2.68 10.14
CA ALA A 408 25.33 -3.63 11.22
C ALA A 408 26.78 -4.12 11.21
N LEU A 409 27.32 -4.49 10.05
CA LEU A 409 28.74 -4.89 9.89
C LEU A 409 29.69 -3.76 10.29
N LEU A 410 29.40 -2.52 9.90
CA LEU A 410 30.21 -1.37 10.28
C LEU A 410 30.22 -1.19 11.80
N GLY A 411 29.04 -1.25 12.41
CA GLY A 411 28.86 -1.17 13.85
C GLY A 411 29.58 -2.28 14.59
N ALA A 412 29.52 -3.53 14.11
CA ALA A 412 30.18 -4.67 14.73
C ALA A 412 31.71 -4.48 14.77
N GLY A 413 32.29 -3.96 13.67
CA GLY A 413 33.69 -3.59 13.66
C GLY A 413 34.03 -2.46 14.65
N TRP A 414 33.18 -1.44 14.74
CA TRP A 414 33.34 -0.37 15.73
C TRP A 414 33.24 -0.87 17.18
N ALA A 415 32.34 -1.81 17.45
CA ALA A 415 32.20 -2.44 18.76
C ALA A 415 33.49 -3.16 19.16
N SER A 416 34.00 -4.03 18.29
CA SER A 416 35.27 -4.74 18.51
C SER A 416 36.46 -3.77 18.64
N SER A 417 36.51 -2.71 17.83
CA SER A 417 37.59 -1.72 17.90
C SER A 417 37.60 -0.95 19.23
N ARG A 418 36.44 -0.66 19.83
CA ARG A 418 36.36 -0.02 21.16
C ARG A 418 36.79 -0.93 22.30
N LEU A 419 36.74 -2.24 22.08
CA LEU A 419 37.30 -3.26 22.98
C LEU A 419 38.81 -3.48 22.74
N ALA A 420 39.45 -2.69 21.87
CA ALA A 420 40.82 -2.88 21.40
C ALA A 420 41.07 -4.23 20.69
N GLU A 421 40.01 -4.93 20.27
CA GLU A 421 40.08 -6.18 19.52
C GLU A 421 40.16 -5.90 18.00
N TYR A 422 41.25 -5.24 17.58
CA TYR A 422 41.40 -4.78 16.18
C TYR A 422 41.45 -5.91 15.14
N ASN A 423 41.92 -7.09 15.55
CA ASN A 423 41.90 -8.32 14.74
C ASN A 423 40.47 -8.83 14.49
N GLN A 424 39.54 -8.61 15.43
CA GLN A 424 38.11 -8.91 15.24
C GLN A 424 37.41 -7.79 14.47
N ALA A 425 37.78 -6.53 14.75
CA ALA A 425 37.19 -5.36 14.10
C ALA A 425 37.36 -5.35 12.58
N VAL A 426 38.53 -5.80 12.10
CA VAL A 426 38.87 -5.79 10.67
C VAL A 426 38.04 -6.78 9.84
N ILE A 427 37.52 -7.85 10.44
CA ILE A 427 36.78 -8.92 9.72
C ILE A 427 35.51 -8.38 9.04
N PRO A 428 34.54 -7.79 9.76
CA PRO A 428 33.33 -7.25 9.14
C PRO A 428 33.62 -6.04 8.23
N TRP A 429 34.65 -5.24 8.54
CA TRP A 429 35.05 -4.13 7.67
C TRP A 429 35.65 -4.60 6.33
N LEU A 430 36.45 -5.67 6.31
CA LEU A 430 36.91 -6.29 5.06
C LEU A 430 35.76 -6.91 4.26
N ALA A 431 34.74 -7.45 4.92
CA ALA A 431 33.53 -7.91 4.25
C ALA A 431 32.77 -6.75 3.59
N LEU A 432 32.70 -5.58 4.25
CA LEU A 432 32.10 -4.37 3.69
C LEU A 432 32.83 -3.87 2.44
N GLN A 433 34.16 -3.90 2.40
CA GLN A 433 34.93 -3.42 1.25
C GLN A 433 34.64 -4.18 -0.07
N LYS A 434 33.99 -5.35 0.01
CA LYS A 434 33.55 -6.14 -1.15
C LYS A 434 32.17 -5.73 -1.67
N LYS A 435 31.44 -4.89 -0.93
CA LYS A 435 30.09 -4.42 -1.28
C LYS A 435 30.16 -3.13 -2.10
N ASP A 436 28.99 -2.59 -2.44
CA ASP A 436 28.85 -1.40 -3.27
C ASP A 436 29.51 -0.15 -2.65
N MET A 437 30.52 0.40 -3.32
CA MET A 437 31.28 1.60 -2.89
C MET A 437 30.43 2.87 -2.74
N ARG A 438 29.19 2.89 -3.25
CA ARG A 438 28.23 3.99 -3.05
C ARG A 438 27.63 4.03 -1.65
N ASP A 439 27.67 2.90 -0.93
CA ASP A 439 27.20 2.79 0.45
C ASP A 439 28.19 3.48 1.40
N MET A 440 27.65 4.26 2.33
CA MET A 440 28.46 5.05 3.26
C MET A 440 29.24 4.18 4.25
N SER A 441 28.71 3.01 4.61
CA SER A 441 29.36 2.04 5.48
C SER A 441 30.56 1.41 4.78
N VAL A 442 30.44 1.17 3.48
CA VAL A 442 31.55 0.68 2.65
C VAL A 442 32.64 1.75 2.54
N GLN A 443 32.26 3.00 2.29
CA GLN A 443 33.22 4.12 2.28
C GLN A 443 33.96 4.27 3.61
N GLU A 444 33.25 4.19 4.74
CA GLU A 444 33.88 4.26 6.06
C GLU A 444 34.79 3.05 6.35
N SER A 445 34.44 1.87 5.84
CA SER A 445 35.29 0.66 5.93
C SER A 445 36.63 0.81 5.22
N MET A 446 36.71 1.66 4.18
CA MET A 446 37.98 1.93 3.46
C MET A 446 38.99 2.67 4.34
N LEU A 447 38.54 3.43 5.34
CA LEU A 447 39.39 4.10 6.32
C LEU A 447 39.66 3.26 7.57
N THR A 448 38.65 2.52 8.03
CA THR A 448 38.74 1.81 9.31
C THR A 448 39.58 0.53 9.23
N VAL A 449 39.63 -0.15 8.07
CA VAL A 449 40.53 -1.29 7.85
C VAL A 449 42.01 -0.90 7.97
N PRO A 450 42.54 0.09 7.23
CA PRO A 450 43.93 0.49 7.39
C PRO A 450 44.21 1.05 8.79
N TYR A 451 43.26 1.75 9.41
CA TYR A 451 43.35 2.17 10.81
C TYR A 451 43.52 0.97 11.77
N ALA A 452 42.76 -0.11 11.59
CA ALA A 452 42.90 -1.32 12.41
C ALA A 452 44.28 -1.95 12.23
N PHE A 453 44.81 -2.01 11.00
CA PHE A 453 46.17 -2.49 10.75
C PHE A 453 47.23 -1.62 11.42
N GLU A 454 47.06 -0.30 11.42
CA GLU A 454 47.95 0.62 12.13
C GLU A 454 47.93 0.37 13.65
N LYS A 455 46.74 0.13 14.23
CA LYS A 455 46.61 -0.22 15.66
C LYS A 455 47.15 -1.59 16.05
N MET A 456 47.45 -2.44 15.06
CA MET A 456 48.14 -3.71 15.22
C MET A 456 49.63 -3.63 14.82
N ASP A 457 50.17 -2.43 14.62
CA ASP A 457 51.55 -2.17 14.17
C ASP A 457 51.90 -2.80 12.80
N LEU A 458 50.88 -3.11 11.99
CA LEU A 458 51.03 -3.67 10.64
C LEU A 458 51.14 -2.56 9.58
N PHE A 459 52.09 -1.64 9.75
CA PHE A 459 52.21 -0.40 8.96
C PHE A 459 52.29 -0.64 7.45
N LYS A 460 53.01 -1.67 6.98
CA LYS A 460 53.05 -2.02 5.55
C LYS A 460 51.67 -2.39 4.99
N LYS A 461 50.86 -3.11 5.77
CA LYS A 461 49.46 -3.41 5.39
C LYS A 461 48.61 -2.15 5.43
N ALA A 462 48.73 -1.35 6.49
CA ALA A 462 48.00 -0.09 6.63
C ALA A 462 48.26 0.84 5.43
N ASN A 463 49.53 1.06 5.06
CA ASN A 463 49.94 1.87 3.91
C ASN A 463 49.30 1.37 2.60
N ASN A 464 49.35 0.06 2.34
CA ASN A 464 48.73 -0.54 1.15
C ASN A 464 47.21 -0.33 1.11
N TYR A 465 46.52 -0.45 2.25
CA TYR A 465 45.07 -0.25 2.32
C TYR A 465 44.67 1.23 2.27
N TYR A 466 45.45 2.15 2.84
CA TYR A 466 45.23 3.59 2.64
C TYR A 466 45.40 3.99 1.17
N GLN A 467 46.40 3.45 0.46
CA GLN A 467 46.54 3.70 -0.98
C GLN A 467 45.32 3.19 -1.77
N LYS A 468 44.81 2.00 -1.43
CA LYS A 468 43.56 1.47 -2.02
C LYS A 468 42.37 2.40 -1.73
N ALA A 469 42.26 2.91 -0.50
CA ALA A 469 41.21 3.83 -0.09
C ALA A 469 41.26 5.13 -0.90
N VAL A 470 42.45 5.75 -1.05
CA VAL A 470 42.66 6.96 -1.87
C VAL A 470 42.16 6.73 -3.30
N ASN A 471 42.61 5.66 -3.96
CA ASN A 471 42.23 5.35 -5.34
C ASN A 471 40.71 5.11 -5.47
N ALA A 472 40.11 4.41 -4.50
CA ALA A 472 38.67 4.14 -4.48
C ALA A 472 37.85 5.43 -4.29
N PHE A 473 38.27 6.30 -3.38
CA PHE A 473 37.60 7.58 -3.13
C PHE A 473 37.72 8.55 -4.31
N GLU A 474 38.87 8.64 -4.96
CA GLU A 474 39.04 9.44 -6.18
C GLU A 474 38.10 8.98 -7.30
N LYS A 475 38.05 7.66 -7.55
CA LYS A 475 37.14 7.07 -8.54
C LYS A 475 35.68 7.35 -8.22
N GLU A 476 35.29 7.16 -6.97
CA GLU A 476 33.91 7.40 -6.53
C GLU A 476 33.54 8.89 -6.59
N LEU A 477 34.48 9.78 -6.26
CA LEU A 477 34.29 11.22 -6.35
C LEU A 477 34.06 11.69 -7.80
N MET A 478 34.80 11.13 -8.76
CA MET A 478 34.55 11.38 -10.19
C MET A 478 33.14 10.92 -10.59
N GLY A 479 32.73 9.71 -10.20
CA GLY A 479 31.37 9.21 -10.48
C GLY A 479 30.28 10.07 -9.86
N LEU A 480 30.52 10.63 -8.67
CA LEU A 480 29.61 11.57 -8.01
C LEU A 480 29.52 12.91 -8.73
N ILE A 481 30.65 13.47 -9.17
CA ILE A 481 30.71 14.71 -9.94
C ILE A 481 29.97 14.55 -11.27
N ASP A 482 30.18 13.43 -11.97
CA ASP A 482 29.44 13.07 -13.19
C ASP A 482 27.93 13.03 -12.94
N SER A 483 27.50 12.36 -11.87
CA SER A 483 26.08 12.25 -11.53
C SER A 483 25.45 13.61 -11.25
N ILE A 484 26.13 14.46 -10.48
CA ILE A 484 25.72 15.86 -10.20
C ILE A 484 25.60 16.66 -11.50
N SER A 485 26.57 16.52 -12.40
CA SER A 485 26.56 17.19 -13.71
C SER A 485 25.36 16.76 -14.56
N MET A 486 25.11 15.45 -14.68
CA MET A 486 23.97 14.91 -15.43
C MET A 486 22.62 15.36 -14.86
N ILE A 487 22.47 15.36 -13.53
CA ILE A 487 21.24 15.84 -12.88
C ILE A 487 21.05 17.35 -13.13
N THR A 488 22.13 18.14 -13.07
CA THR A 488 22.09 19.59 -13.34
C THR A 488 21.66 19.88 -14.79
N GLN A 489 22.06 19.04 -15.74
CA GLN A 489 21.66 19.12 -17.15
C GLN A 489 20.24 18.60 -17.42
N GLY A 490 19.49 18.19 -16.39
CA GLY A 490 18.11 17.72 -16.51
C GLY A 490 17.95 16.25 -16.90
N GLN A 491 19.04 15.47 -16.94
CA GLN A 491 18.99 14.06 -17.35
C GLN A 491 18.14 13.19 -16.42
N LEU A 492 18.05 13.55 -15.14
CA LEU A 492 17.15 12.88 -14.17
C LEU A 492 15.71 12.80 -14.69
N THR A 493 15.25 13.87 -15.33
CA THR A 493 13.90 13.94 -15.92
C THR A 493 13.74 13.03 -17.12
N ASN A 494 14.79 12.88 -17.93
CA ASN A 494 14.75 11.99 -19.07
C ASN A 494 14.75 10.52 -18.65
N ASP A 495 15.51 10.18 -17.61
CA ASP A 495 15.59 8.79 -17.15
C ASP A 495 14.31 8.36 -16.40
N LEU A 496 13.77 9.22 -15.51
CA LEU A 496 12.53 8.91 -14.78
C LEU A 496 11.30 8.77 -15.70
N LYS A 497 11.30 9.40 -16.88
CA LYS A 497 10.24 9.21 -17.90
C LYS A 497 10.06 7.76 -18.33
N TYR A 498 11.10 6.93 -18.24
CA TYR A 498 11.04 5.52 -18.68
C TYR A 498 10.65 4.53 -17.58
N PHE A 499 10.53 4.97 -16.32
CA PHE A 499 10.15 4.07 -15.23
C PHE A 499 8.76 3.49 -15.47
N ASP A 500 8.61 2.18 -15.35
CA ASP A 500 7.30 1.57 -15.42
C ASP A 500 6.55 1.79 -14.09
N VAL A 501 5.28 2.19 -14.20
CA VAL A 501 4.40 2.44 -13.05
C VAL A 501 3.10 1.65 -13.16
N THR A 502 3.04 0.66 -14.06
CA THR A 502 1.86 -0.17 -14.28
C THR A 502 1.55 -1.07 -13.09
N SER A 503 2.58 -1.62 -12.44
CA SER A 503 2.46 -2.35 -11.19
C SER A 503 3.52 -1.95 -10.17
N GLU A 504 3.40 -2.45 -8.94
CA GLU A 504 4.42 -2.30 -7.91
C GLU A 504 5.72 -3.04 -8.27
N ASN A 505 5.62 -4.24 -8.84
CA ASN A 505 6.80 -5.00 -9.25
C ASN A 505 7.55 -4.28 -10.38
N ASP A 506 6.84 -3.78 -11.39
CA ASP A 506 7.48 -3.10 -12.53
C ASP A 506 8.16 -1.79 -12.09
N TRP A 507 7.56 -1.10 -11.11
CA TRP A 507 8.17 0.04 -10.45
C TRP A 507 9.45 -0.32 -9.69
N LEU A 508 9.41 -1.38 -8.87
CA LEU A 508 10.56 -1.83 -8.09
C LEU A 508 11.71 -2.26 -9.01
N ILE A 509 11.41 -3.00 -10.08
CA ILE A 509 12.40 -3.38 -11.11
C ILE A 509 13.00 -2.12 -11.77
N SER A 510 12.18 -1.12 -12.08
CA SER A 510 12.67 0.15 -12.63
C SER A 510 13.65 0.85 -11.68
N VAL A 511 13.33 0.90 -10.37
CA VAL A 511 14.22 1.48 -9.35
C VAL A 511 15.49 0.65 -9.16
N GLU A 512 15.39 -0.68 -9.24
CA GLU A 512 16.52 -1.58 -9.05
C GLU A 512 17.58 -1.43 -10.15
N ASN A 513 17.14 -1.32 -11.41
CA ASN A 513 17.97 -1.17 -12.60
C ASN A 513 18.39 0.28 -12.88
N ALA A 514 17.71 1.26 -12.28
CA ALA A 514 17.98 2.68 -12.49
C ALA A 514 19.42 3.11 -12.18
N SER A 515 20.12 2.35 -11.35
CA SER A 515 21.52 2.60 -10.96
C SER A 515 22.52 2.56 -12.13
N ASP A 516 22.11 2.05 -13.29
CA ASP A 516 22.94 1.99 -14.51
C ASP A 516 23.05 3.35 -15.22
N SER A 517 22.07 4.24 -15.03
CA SER A 517 22.18 5.61 -15.52
C SER A 517 23.06 6.45 -14.60
N LYS A 518 23.92 7.29 -15.18
CA LYS A 518 24.71 8.29 -14.43
C LYS A 518 23.84 9.21 -13.57
N SER A 519 22.66 9.64 -14.03
CA SER A 519 21.82 10.57 -13.25
C SER A 519 21.10 9.88 -12.08
N LEU A 520 20.94 8.57 -12.16
CA LEU A 520 20.25 7.73 -11.16
C LEU A 520 21.20 6.77 -10.42
N ARG A 521 22.51 6.93 -10.61
CA ARG A 521 23.56 6.08 -10.03
C ARG A 521 23.43 5.87 -8.52
N TYR A 522 22.88 6.86 -7.81
CA TYR A 522 22.72 6.86 -6.35
C TYR A 522 21.27 6.66 -5.88
N ILE A 523 20.34 6.28 -6.76
CA ILE A 523 18.91 6.22 -6.43
C ILE A 523 18.61 5.38 -5.19
N LYS A 524 19.29 4.23 -5.03
CA LYS A 524 19.14 3.33 -3.87
C LYS A 524 19.52 4.02 -2.56
N GLN A 525 20.54 4.88 -2.60
CA GLN A 525 20.99 5.67 -1.46
C GLN A 525 20.14 6.92 -1.21
N LEU A 526 19.60 7.53 -2.26
CA LEU A 526 18.75 8.71 -2.15
C LEU A 526 17.38 8.35 -1.59
N ILE A 527 16.85 7.16 -1.91
CA ILE A 527 15.58 6.65 -1.37
C ILE A 527 15.59 6.46 0.15
N SER A 528 16.77 6.33 0.78
CA SER A 528 16.87 6.33 2.25
C SER A 528 16.51 7.69 2.89
N ASP A 529 16.53 8.78 2.12
CA ASP A 529 16.04 10.08 2.58
C ASP A 529 14.51 10.15 2.48
N LYS A 530 13.83 10.37 3.62
CA LYS A 530 12.36 10.41 3.70
C LYS A 530 11.73 11.40 2.71
N GLN A 531 12.33 12.58 2.53
CA GLN A 531 11.78 13.58 1.62
C GLN A 531 11.91 13.15 0.16
N PHE A 532 13.07 12.66 -0.24
CA PHE A 532 13.29 12.12 -1.58
C PHE A 532 12.38 10.91 -1.85
N PHE A 533 12.24 10.00 -0.89
CA PHE A 533 11.34 8.85 -0.99
C PHE A 533 9.88 9.27 -1.24
N ASN A 534 9.38 10.23 -0.46
CA ASN A 534 8.02 10.71 -0.65
C ASN A 534 7.82 11.35 -2.04
N LEU A 535 8.79 12.15 -2.49
CA LEU A 535 8.74 12.75 -3.82
C LEU A 535 8.75 11.71 -4.95
N ILE A 536 9.54 10.64 -4.83
CA ILE A 536 9.59 9.60 -5.86
C ILE A 536 8.31 8.74 -5.87
N GLN A 537 7.67 8.55 -4.71
CA GLN A 537 6.33 7.94 -4.62
C GLN A 537 5.26 8.84 -5.23
N ASP A 538 5.24 10.14 -4.88
CA ASP A 538 4.32 11.11 -5.48
C ASP A 538 4.49 11.17 -7.01
N PHE A 539 5.73 11.07 -7.51
CA PHE A 539 6.02 10.96 -8.95
C PHE A 539 5.41 9.71 -9.57
N ARG A 540 5.64 8.53 -8.98
CA ARG A 540 5.08 7.25 -9.42
C ARG A 540 3.56 7.35 -9.55
N GLU A 541 2.91 7.86 -8.51
CA GLU A 541 1.46 8.02 -8.46
C GLU A 541 0.93 9.03 -9.49
N ALA A 542 1.57 10.18 -9.64
CA ALA A 542 1.17 11.18 -10.63
C ALA A 542 1.31 10.64 -12.07
N LYS A 543 2.37 9.87 -12.33
CA LYS A 543 2.60 9.19 -13.61
C LYS A 543 1.56 8.09 -13.85
N TYR A 544 1.23 7.29 -12.83
CA TYR A 544 0.14 6.32 -12.89
C TYR A 544 -1.18 6.98 -13.27
N LEU A 545 -1.56 8.08 -12.60
CA LEU A 545 -2.79 8.80 -12.91
C LEU A 545 -2.81 9.36 -14.34
N LYS A 546 -1.69 9.93 -14.80
CA LYS A 546 -1.57 10.38 -16.19
C LYS A 546 -1.82 9.24 -17.18
N ASN A 547 -1.28 8.06 -16.92
CA ASN A 547 -1.48 6.86 -17.73
C ASN A 547 -2.93 6.37 -17.65
N ASP A 548 -3.52 6.34 -16.46
CA ASP A 548 -4.92 5.98 -16.21
C ASP A 548 -5.89 6.89 -16.99
N PHE A 549 -5.67 8.22 -17.01
CA PHE A 549 -6.49 9.13 -17.82
C PHE A 549 -6.40 8.85 -19.33
N ASN A 550 -5.23 8.43 -19.83
CA ASN A 550 -5.11 7.98 -21.22
C ASN A 550 -5.93 6.73 -21.48
N GLN A 551 -5.90 5.75 -20.56
CA GLN A 551 -6.68 4.52 -20.70
C GLN A 551 -8.18 4.82 -20.64
N LYS A 552 -8.60 5.73 -19.77
CA LYS A 552 -10.00 6.18 -19.69
C LYS A 552 -10.48 6.82 -20.98
N ILE A 553 -9.64 7.63 -21.65
CA ILE A 553 -9.98 8.18 -22.98
C ILE A 553 -10.22 7.06 -23.98
N LYS A 554 -9.33 6.06 -24.05
CA LYS A 554 -9.50 4.90 -24.94
C LYS A 554 -10.80 4.15 -24.65
N LYS A 555 -11.07 3.86 -23.38
CA LYS A 555 -12.32 3.20 -22.92
C LYS A 555 -13.58 3.98 -23.30
N ILE A 556 -13.55 5.32 -23.19
CA ILE A 556 -14.70 6.15 -23.62
C ILE A 556 -14.91 6.06 -25.14
N ILE A 557 -13.83 6.03 -25.93
CA ILE A 557 -13.90 5.87 -27.39
C ILE A 557 -14.51 4.51 -27.75
N GLU A 558 -14.06 3.44 -27.10
CA GLU A 558 -14.61 2.08 -27.26
C GLU A 558 -16.11 2.04 -26.94
N ILE A 559 -16.51 2.55 -25.76
CA ILE A 559 -17.94 2.63 -25.39
C ILE A 559 -18.73 3.45 -26.42
N LYS A 560 -18.19 4.57 -26.91
CA LYS A 560 -18.85 5.38 -27.95
C LYS A 560 -19.06 4.58 -29.23
N ALA A 561 -18.07 3.80 -29.66
CA ALA A 561 -18.17 2.96 -30.85
C ALA A 561 -19.23 1.85 -30.69
N ASP A 562 -19.23 1.13 -29.56
CA ASP A 562 -20.22 0.09 -29.25
C ASP A 562 -21.64 0.64 -29.31
N LEU A 563 -21.86 1.84 -28.78
CA LEU A 563 -23.18 2.47 -28.75
C LEU A 563 -23.68 2.89 -30.14
N LEU A 564 -22.78 3.26 -31.04
CA LEU A 564 -23.13 3.57 -32.43
C LEU A 564 -23.52 2.28 -33.18
N GLU A 565 -22.74 1.21 -33.01
CA GLU A 565 -23.03 -0.09 -33.63
C GLU A 565 -24.37 -0.66 -33.14
N ILE A 566 -24.65 -0.57 -31.83
CA ILE A 566 -25.96 -0.95 -31.26
C ILE A 566 -27.07 -0.15 -31.95
N ALA A 567 -26.91 1.16 -32.08
CA ALA A 567 -27.93 2.00 -32.72
C ALA A 567 -28.17 1.62 -34.19
N ASP A 568 -27.11 1.26 -34.92
CA ASP A 568 -27.20 0.83 -36.32
C ASP A 568 -27.90 -0.53 -36.48
N ARG A 569 -27.70 -1.47 -35.56
CA ARG A 569 -28.40 -2.77 -35.57
C ARG A 569 -29.91 -2.67 -35.37
N TYR A 570 -30.40 -1.65 -34.66
CA TYR A 570 -31.84 -1.43 -34.42
C TYR A 570 -32.49 -0.42 -35.40
N ASN A 571 -31.75 0.07 -36.41
CA ASN A 571 -32.16 1.18 -37.27
C ASN A 571 -33.22 0.88 -38.35
N GLN A 572 -33.81 -0.33 -38.43
CA GLN A 572 -34.86 -0.58 -39.43
C GLN A 572 -36.28 -0.13 -39.01
N LYS A 573 -36.57 0.20 -37.74
CA LYS A 573 -37.96 0.56 -37.32
C LYS A 573 -38.15 1.74 -36.34
N ALA A 574 -37.10 2.46 -35.87
CA ALA A 574 -37.24 3.52 -34.86
C ALA A 574 -36.37 4.78 -35.09
N ALA A 575 -36.54 5.45 -36.25
CA ALA A 575 -35.59 6.45 -36.75
C ALA A 575 -35.46 7.78 -35.96
N LYS A 576 -36.47 8.24 -35.19
CA LYS A 576 -36.40 9.56 -34.50
C LYS A 576 -35.93 9.49 -33.03
N LYS A 577 -36.40 8.50 -32.26
CA LYS A 577 -36.04 8.35 -30.83
C LYS A 577 -34.56 7.96 -30.65
N ASN A 578 -34.03 7.15 -31.57
CA ASN A 578 -32.63 6.73 -31.55
C ASN A 578 -31.66 7.86 -31.92
N ARG A 579 -32.04 8.78 -32.83
CA ARG A 579 -31.19 9.94 -33.20
C ARG A 579 -30.92 10.88 -32.01
N LYS A 580 -31.95 11.23 -31.24
CA LYS A 580 -31.79 12.10 -30.05
C LYS A 580 -30.93 11.43 -28.97
N GLN A 581 -31.13 10.13 -28.74
CA GLN A 581 -30.33 9.38 -27.77
C GLN A 581 -28.86 9.24 -28.22
N ASN A 582 -28.61 9.00 -29.50
CA ASN A 582 -27.26 8.92 -30.06
C ASN A 582 -26.54 10.27 -29.93
N TYR A 583 -27.21 11.38 -30.24
CA TYR A 583 -26.66 12.72 -30.04
C TYR A 583 -26.27 12.97 -28.57
N LEU A 584 -27.15 12.61 -27.63
CA LEU A 584 -26.87 12.74 -26.19
C LEU A 584 -25.69 11.84 -25.74
N ASN A 585 -25.60 10.62 -26.27
CA ASN A 585 -24.48 9.71 -25.99
C ASN A 585 -23.16 10.29 -26.51
N GLN A 586 -23.15 10.87 -27.72
CA GLN A 586 -21.99 11.54 -28.30
C GLN A 586 -21.54 12.73 -27.44
N GLN A 587 -22.47 13.62 -27.06
CA GLN A 587 -22.18 14.77 -26.20
C GLN A 587 -21.64 14.34 -24.82
N THR A 588 -22.20 13.28 -24.25
CA THR A 588 -21.72 12.73 -22.95
C THR A 588 -20.30 12.19 -23.08
N ALA A 589 -20.01 11.41 -24.14
CA ALA A 589 -18.66 10.91 -24.40
C ALA A 589 -17.66 12.06 -24.59
N GLU A 590 -18.01 13.10 -25.34
CA GLU A 590 -17.16 14.28 -25.55
C GLU A 590 -16.87 15.04 -24.25
N LYS A 591 -17.86 15.19 -23.37
CA LYS A 591 -17.68 15.78 -22.05
C LYS A 591 -16.69 14.97 -21.20
N LEU A 592 -16.86 13.64 -21.15
CA LEU A 592 -15.97 12.76 -20.38
C LEU A 592 -14.53 12.75 -20.94
N MET A 593 -14.37 12.77 -22.27
CA MET A 593 -13.06 12.85 -22.92
C MET A 593 -12.37 14.18 -22.61
N THR A 594 -13.11 15.30 -22.70
CA THR A 594 -12.60 16.65 -22.40
C THR A 594 -12.15 16.73 -20.94
N GLU A 595 -12.95 16.20 -20.01
CA GLU A 595 -12.59 16.14 -18.60
C GLU A 595 -11.35 15.29 -18.36
N SER A 596 -11.26 14.10 -18.95
CA SER A 596 -10.08 13.24 -18.84
C SER A 596 -8.83 13.92 -19.39
N GLY A 597 -8.93 14.61 -20.54
CA GLY A 597 -7.84 15.40 -21.13
C GLY A 597 -7.35 16.52 -20.20
N ARG A 598 -8.28 17.26 -19.58
CA ARG A 598 -7.96 18.29 -18.58
C ARG A 598 -7.23 17.69 -17.37
N LEU A 599 -7.69 16.56 -16.85
CA LEU A 599 -7.07 15.90 -15.69
C LEU A 599 -5.69 15.34 -16.03
N LYS A 600 -5.51 14.78 -17.23
CA LYS A 600 -4.20 14.38 -17.75
C LYS A 600 -3.20 15.54 -17.78
N LEU A 601 -3.61 16.72 -18.25
CA LEU A 601 -2.77 17.91 -18.26
C LEU A 601 -2.41 18.37 -16.84
N ARG A 602 -3.35 18.31 -15.90
CA ARG A 602 -3.08 18.60 -14.48
C ARG A 602 -2.10 17.60 -13.86
N ALA A 603 -2.24 16.31 -14.16
CA ALA A 603 -1.30 15.28 -13.73
C ALA A 603 0.10 15.55 -14.29
N GLN A 604 0.23 15.93 -15.56
CA GLN A 604 1.52 16.35 -16.14
C GLN A 604 2.13 17.54 -15.40
N LYS A 605 1.35 18.60 -15.14
CA LYS A 605 1.83 19.76 -14.39
C LYS A 605 2.31 19.41 -12.98
N ASN A 606 1.67 18.43 -12.32
CA ASN A 606 2.14 17.93 -11.04
C ASN A 606 3.43 17.12 -11.17
N ILE A 607 3.57 16.27 -12.20
CA ILE A 607 4.82 15.57 -12.50
C ILE A 607 5.96 16.58 -12.64
N ASP A 608 5.79 17.63 -13.44
CA ASP A 608 6.85 18.63 -13.69
C ASP A 608 7.32 19.31 -12.39
N LYS A 609 6.38 19.62 -11.48
CA LYS A 609 6.68 20.20 -10.16
C LYS A 609 7.43 19.22 -9.25
N ILE A 610 6.96 17.97 -9.17
CA ILE A 610 7.60 16.92 -8.36
C ILE A 610 9.02 16.66 -8.88
N MET A 611 9.21 16.64 -10.20
CA MET A 611 10.52 16.44 -10.84
C MET A 611 11.52 17.54 -10.49
N ALA A 612 11.11 18.81 -10.49
CA ALA A 612 11.97 19.92 -10.06
C ALA A 612 12.42 19.76 -8.59
N ASN A 613 11.51 19.33 -7.72
CA ASN A 613 11.82 19.06 -6.30
C ASN A 613 12.73 17.84 -6.13
N LEU A 614 12.52 16.77 -6.90
CA LEU A 614 13.39 15.58 -6.92
C LEU A 614 14.81 15.96 -7.32
N GLN A 615 14.95 16.73 -8.41
CA GLN A 615 16.25 17.23 -8.88
C GLN A 615 16.95 18.04 -7.80
N SER A 616 16.24 18.99 -7.19
CA SER A 616 16.78 19.86 -6.14
C SER A 616 17.21 19.07 -4.90
N ARG A 617 16.39 18.11 -4.45
CA ARG A 617 16.70 17.25 -3.30
C ARG A 617 17.85 16.29 -3.60
N ALA A 618 17.90 15.71 -4.80
CA ALA A 618 19.01 14.87 -5.24
C ALA A 618 20.33 15.63 -5.20
N LEU A 619 20.40 16.82 -5.82
CA LEU A 619 21.61 17.65 -5.85
C LEU A 619 22.09 17.99 -4.43
N TYR A 620 21.16 18.34 -3.53
CA TYR A 620 21.48 18.59 -2.12
C TYR A 620 22.11 17.38 -1.43
N LEU A 621 21.48 16.20 -1.53
CA LEU A 621 21.96 14.97 -0.90
C LEU A 621 23.30 14.51 -1.49
N LEU A 622 23.49 14.67 -2.81
CA LEU A 622 24.75 14.35 -3.48
C LEU A 622 25.87 15.33 -3.11
N ALA A 623 25.55 16.61 -2.87
CA ALA A 623 26.53 17.57 -2.38
C ALA A 623 27.05 17.21 -0.97
N ILE A 624 26.16 16.78 -0.06
CA ILE A 624 26.56 16.28 1.27
C ILE A 624 27.47 15.06 1.13
N ARG A 625 27.09 14.11 0.28
CA ARG A 625 27.91 12.92 0.00
C ARG A 625 29.28 13.31 -0.56
N LYS A 626 29.34 14.30 -1.45
CA LYS A 626 30.58 14.79 -2.05
C LYS A 626 31.51 15.37 -1.00
N ALA A 627 30.98 16.21 -0.11
CA ALA A 627 31.76 16.78 0.98
C ALA A 627 32.31 15.68 1.93
N LYS A 628 31.47 14.72 2.32
CA LYS A 628 31.90 13.62 3.19
C LYS A 628 32.96 12.73 2.54
N LEU A 629 32.80 12.39 1.27
CA LEU A 629 33.79 11.61 0.51
C LEU A 629 35.12 12.38 0.35
N GLY A 630 35.05 13.69 0.12
CA GLY A 630 36.22 14.57 0.09
C GLY A 630 36.99 14.55 1.42
N ASN A 631 36.29 14.60 2.55
CA ASN A 631 36.92 14.49 3.87
C ASN A 631 37.62 13.14 4.05
N TYR A 632 36.98 12.04 3.63
CA TYR A 632 37.59 10.72 3.69
C TYR A 632 38.84 10.59 2.81
N LEU A 633 38.83 11.20 1.63
CA LEU A 633 40.01 11.26 0.75
C LEU A 633 41.16 12.00 1.42
N VAL A 634 40.89 13.18 2.00
CA VAL A 634 41.92 13.96 2.72
C VAL A 634 42.48 13.17 3.90
N GLN A 635 41.61 12.58 4.73
CA GLN A 635 42.02 11.74 5.86
C GLN A 635 42.89 10.56 5.42
N SER A 636 42.52 9.89 4.32
CA SER A 636 43.30 8.79 3.76
C SER A 636 44.70 9.22 3.32
N ARG A 637 44.80 10.37 2.63
CA ARG A 637 46.08 10.90 2.14
C ARG A 637 47.00 11.30 3.29
N VAL A 638 46.46 11.96 4.32
CA VAL A 638 47.23 12.32 5.51
C VAL A 638 47.74 11.07 6.25
N ALA A 639 46.86 10.09 6.47
CA ALA A 639 47.24 8.85 7.15
C ALA A 639 48.22 7.99 6.33
N LEU A 640 48.11 8.04 5.01
CA LEU A 640 49.06 7.40 4.09
C LEU A 640 50.47 8.02 4.24
N ALA A 641 50.57 9.35 4.20
CA ALA A 641 51.85 10.05 4.37
C ALA A 641 52.48 9.75 5.74
N GLN A 642 51.69 9.81 6.82
CA GLN A 642 52.16 9.48 8.17
C GLN A 642 52.66 8.03 8.29
N ASN A 643 52.00 7.07 7.62
CA ASN A 643 52.47 5.68 7.60
C ASN A 643 53.75 5.51 6.78
N TYR A 644 53.93 6.28 5.71
CA TYR A 644 55.16 6.28 4.91
C TYR A 644 56.35 6.76 5.74
N ASP A 645 56.19 7.84 6.50
CA ASP A 645 57.23 8.36 7.40
C ASP A 645 57.60 7.31 8.48
N ARG A 646 56.61 6.62 9.06
CA ARG A 646 56.87 5.56 10.05
C ARG A 646 57.58 4.34 9.47
N LEU A 647 57.39 4.05 8.19
CA LEU A 647 58.09 2.97 7.49
C LEU A 647 59.52 3.36 7.07
N ASN A 648 59.81 4.65 7.00
CA ASN A 648 61.10 5.22 6.61
C ASN A 648 61.54 6.32 7.62
N PRO A 649 61.78 5.94 8.90
CA PRO A 649 61.98 6.87 10.01
C PRO A 649 63.28 7.68 9.95
#